data_AF-A0A9J5Y0Y4-F1
#
_entry.id   AF-A0A9J5Y0Y4-F1
#
_cell.length_a   1.000
_cell.length_b   1.000
_cell.length_c   1.000
_cell.angle_alpha   90.00
_cell.angle_beta   90.00
_cell.angle_gamma   90.00
#
_symmetry.space_group_name_H-M   'P 1'
#
loop_
_entity.id
_entity.type
_entity.pdbx_description
1 polymer ?
#
loop_
_entity_poly.entity_id
_entity_poly.type
_entity_poly.pdbx_seq_one_letter_code
_entity_poly.pdbx_strand_id
1 'polypeptide(L)'
;MSSKRLFSFLFLLVLPFSSSSDTTSWIKSGFWYAGSVFPIPEIPSTMYTHLHVAFAYINTSNFEVYINNSDEPYISTFTKTVKQNNPSVITLLSILGGYYESFAFFAMISEFSRRKSFITSSIKTARLYGFQGLDLLGVYPNTAANMTNMRTFIEEWRTTINFESNNSLILTMGAYYSPMLIDQLMKYPVETIVRNFDWVHLRAYDYYLPSKNNVTRAHSALYDPSSTQNTDYGIKEWIKNGLPANKIVIGLAYHGYAWTLVNPNHNMVGSPARGPAIASDGSSMNYRIIKRYMKSYGAIPVYNSTYVVNYVAIGSLWIGYDDVEAIRTKVSYAKDKGLRGFAAFQIPSDDVDWELSKAASDEEEEEDHRGSKRRLLAILLPTITISTIIVISSILCILKKKTVRSEGIEELNERDIGRNLKVFSFDQIKETTNNFSIKNKIGEGGFGPVYKGRLSDGQEIAVKRLSECSKQGVEEFQNEVSLASKLQHVNVLQLQGFCIEKEEKILVYEYMSNRSLDFYLYDPVKSLTLDWETRVRIIEGVTQGLLYLQEYSTFTVIHRDLKASNILLDDEMKPRISDFGIARLFQKDEKEANTGKISMLNEAYTPGNMMFIASESCCCKSLVERRIHAYELCQKGNGVDFIDPSLQDDFQISKQVRYMQVALLCVQEKWEDRPSMLEYDECGVTNDYLVYQQQIYYNLMSGSVKGAYYPSWAFSTFPPSSIDTSLFTHIYYAFLVPNNTTFKFDIDDETSTLLINFTSTLRSKRPSVKTLFSVGGGGEGPARFSRMASTSASRLSFIKSSIEVARKYKFDGFDLDWEFPQNNKDMENFAILVNEWRVEVKKESLATKRPQLLITAAVYFSVDFFLWGEFRSYPVPSINKNLDWINLMFYDYHGSWDTSATGAQAALFDTKSNVSTSYGLSTWIKAGALRSKLIMGLPLYGRTWKLKDPNVDGIGAPAVGVGPGDEGTLTYREIEKFNEENNAKVVYDSATVSAYSVAGTSWIGFDDTNSVARKLHYAQSQRLRGYCFWAVAGDKDWKISRTAKQSWIIS
;
A
#
# COMPACT_ATOMS: atom_id res chain seq x y z
N MET A 1 -11.68 -37.72 80.11
CA MET A 1 -11.32 -36.35 79.70
C MET A 1 -10.74 -36.39 78.28
N SER A 2 -11.18 -35.46 77.41
CA SER A 2 -10.71 -35.01 76.07
C SER A 2 -9.52 -35.76 75.41
N SER A 3 -9.48 -36.09 74.10
CA SER A 3 -9.68 -35.21 72.94
C SER A 3 -9.74 -36.00 71.62
N LYS A 4 -10.60 -35.50 70.71
CA LYS A 4 -10.91 -35.75 69.28
C LYS A 4 -9.70 -36.10 68.38
N ARG A 5 -9.78 -36.71 67.18
CA ARG A 5 -10.75 -37.46 66.33
C ARG A 5 -9.93 -37.76 65.06
N LEU A 6 -9.78 -39.02 64.64
CA LEU A 6 -9.19 -39.43 63.36
C LEU A 6 -10.23 -40.28 62.62
N PHE A 7 -10.08 -40.42 61.29
CA PHE A 7 -11.00 -41.02 60.30
C PHE A 7 -12.13 -40.09 59.81
N SER A 8 -12.43 -39.98 58.51
CA SER A 8 -12.26 -40.96 57.43
C SER A 8 -12.46 -40.39 56.00
N PHE A 9 -12.10 -41.22 55.01
CA PHE A 9 -12.68 -41.45 53.66
C PHE A 9 -12.18 -40.75 52.37
N LEU A 10 -11.69 -41.62 51.45
CA LEU A 10 -11.69 -41.54 49.98
C LEU A 10 -13.12 -41.48 49.39
N PHE A 11 -13.34 -40.71 48.33
CA PHE A 11 -14.24 -41.05 47.20
C PHE A 11 -13.86 -40.26 45.94
N LEU A 12 -13.88 -40.96 44.79
CA LEU A 12 -13.67 -40.47 43.42
C LEU A 12 -14.72 -39.42 42.99
N LEU A 13 -14.38 -38.50 42.08
CA LEU A 13 -15.30 -38.06 41.01
C LEU A 13 -14.61 -37.34 39.83
N VAL A 14 -15.04 -37.76 38.65
CA VAL A 14 -14.78 -37.28 37.29
C VAL A 14 -15.43 -35.90 37.05
N LEU A 15 -14.92 -35.17 36.04
CA LEU A 15 -15.51 -34.06 35.22
C LEU A 15 -14.84 -32.68 35.39
N PRO A 16 -14.89 -31.79 34.37
CA PRO A 16 -14.74 -31.99 32.92
C PRO A 16 -13.74 -30.99 32.28
N PHE A 17 -13.27 -31.30 31.07
CA PHE A 17 -12.68 -30.32 30.16
C PHE A 17 -13.69 -29.18 29.92
N SER A 18 -13.31 -27.94 30.25
CA SER A 18 -13.97 -26.74 29.72
C SER A 18 -12.89 -25.80 29.19
N SER A 19 -12.99 -25.53 27.89
CA SER A 19 -12.22 -24.55 27.14
C SER A 19 -12.56 -23.13 27.62
N SER A 20 -11.58 -22.35 28.07
CA SER A 20 -11.71 -20.89 28.14
C SER A 20 -10.45 -20.22 27.60
N SER A 21 -10.45 -19.99 26.29
CA SER A 21 -9.62 -18.99 25.63
C SER A 21 -10.32 -17.64 25.69
N ASP A 22 -9.90 -16.73 26.57
CA ASP A 22 -10.34 -15.33 26.51
C ASP A 22 -9.13 -14.40 26.73
N THR A 23 -8.30 -14.19 25.70
CA THR A 23 -7.81 -12.81 25.51
C THR A 23 -8.78 -12.16 24.57
N THR A 24 -9.55 -11.22 25.10
CA THR A 24 -10.52 -10.47 24.31
C THR A 24 -9.77 -9.58 23.31
N SER A 25 -10.10 -9.72 22.03
CA SER A 25 -9.52 -8.97 20.90
C SER A 25 -9.79 -7.46 21.00
N TRP A 26 -8.94 -6.65 20.34
CA TRP A 26 -9.12 -5.20 20.24
C TRP A 26 -10.47 -4.89 19.57
N ILE A 27 -11.20 -3.90 20.08
CA ILE A 27 -12.54 -3.59 19.57
C ILE A 27 -12.43 -2.70 18.34
N LYS A 28 -12.85 -3.21 17.19
CA LYS A 28 -13.06 -2.46 15.94
C LYS A 28 -14.56 -2.33 15.76
N SER A 29 -15.13 -1.26 16.31
CA SER A 29 -16.57 -1.00 16.27
C SER A 29 -16.91 -0.03 15.14
N GLY A 30 -18.07 -0.23 14.50
CA GLY A 30 -18.59 0.72 13.54
C GLY A 30 -20.12 0.79 13.55
N PHE A 31 -20.64 1.97 13.26
CA PHE A 31 -22.07 2.27 13.27
C PHE A 31 -22.65 2.27 11.85
N TRP A 32 -23.81 1.66 11.70
CA TRP A 32 -24.65 1.74 10.52
C TRP A 32 -26.05 2.22 10.91
N TYR A 33 -26.56 3.23 10.19
CA TYR A 33 -27.86 3.83 10.44
C TYR A 33 -28.85 3.47 9.33
N ALA A 34 -30.07 3.06 9.71
CA ALA A 34 -31.10 2.67 8.74
C ALA A 34 -31.46 3.78 7.74
N GLY A 35 -31.49 5.03 8.19
CA GLY A 35 -31.75 6.19 7.33
C GLY A 35 -30.58 6.59 6.42
N SER A 36 -29.43 5.89 6.46
CA SER A 36 -28.31 6.15 5.54
C SER A 36 -28.59 5.72 4.10
N VAL A 37 -29.66 4.92 3.88
CA VAL A 37 -30.02 4.32 2.59
C VAL A 37 -28.93 3.41 1.99
N PHE A 38 -27.88 3.10 2.76
CA PHE A 38 -26.73 2.31 2.32
C PHE A 38 -26.98 0.80 2.47
N PRO A 39 -26.78 -0.03 1.43
CA PRO A 39 -27.10 -1.46 1.51
C PRO A 39 -26.30 -2.20 2.59
N ILE A 40 -26.98 -2.90 3.48
CA ILE A 40 -26.35 -3.72 4.55
C ILE A 40 -25.33 -4.73 3.99
N PRO A 41 -25.58 -5.44 2.86
CA PRO A 41 -24.60 -6.37 2.29
C PRO A 41 -23.28 -5.75 1.85
N GLU A 42 -23.25 -4.43 1.61
CA GLU A 42 -22.06 -3.70 1.16
C GLU A 42 -21.18 -3.22 2.33
N ILE A 43 -21.61 -3.41 3.59
CA ILE A 43 -20.79 -3.08 4.76
C ILE A 43 -19.53 -3.96 4.73
N PRO A 44 -18.30 -3.39 4.83
CA PRO A 44 -17.06 -4.16 4.85
C PRO A 44 -16.87 -4.84 6.21
N SER A 45 -17.73 -5.80 6.52
CA SER A 45 -17.87 -6.40 7.84
C SER A 45 -16.64 -7.18 8.33
N THR A 46 -15.71 -7.52 7.43
CA THR A 46 -14.42 -8.15 7.78
C THR A 46 -13.45 -7.19 8.46
N MET A 47 -13.63 -5.87 8.31
CA MET A 47 -12.79 -4.85 8.96
C MET A 47 -13.20 -4.56 10.41
N TYR A 48 -14.35 -5.08 10.86
CA TYR A 48 -14.95 -4.78 12.15
C TYR A 48 -15.15 -6.05 12.98
N THR A 49 -14.88 -5.95 14.29
CA THR A 49 -15.24 -6.99 15.26
C THR A 49 -16.65 -6.81 15.78
N HIS A 50 -17.12 -5.55 15.84
CA HIS A 50 -18.44 -5.19 16.35
C HIS A 50 -19.15 -4.22 15.41
N LEU A 51 -20.43 -4.45 15.15
CA LEU A 51 -21.25 -3.56 14.33
C LEU A 51 -22.52 -3.17 15.08
N HIS A 52 -22.76 -1.87 15.17
CA HIS A 52 -23.91 -1.28 15.81
C HIS A 52 -24.93 -0.87 14.76
N VAL A 53 -26.18 -1.31 14.91
CA VAL A 53 -27.30 -0.84 14.11
C VAL A 53 -28.06 0.26 14.87
N ALA A 54 -28.21 1.41 14.25
CA ALA A 54 -28.81 2.61 14.82
C ALA A 54 -30.13 2.96 14.08
N PHE A 55 -31.22 3.35 14.75
CA PHE A 55 -31.48 3.31 16.20
C PHE A 55 -32.82 2.63 16.50
N ALA A 56 -32.91 2.01 17.67
CA ALA A 56 -34.18 1.75 18.35
C ALA A 56 -34.51 2.89 19.34
N TYR A 57 -35.78 3.03 19.70
CA TYR A 57 -36.31 4.17 20.46
C TYR A 57 -37.10 3.71 21.68
N ILE A 58 -37.38 4.64 22.60
CA ILE A 58 -38.15 4.40 23.83
C ILE A 58 -39.56 4.93 23.63
N ASN A 59 -40.57 4.05 23.75
CA ASN A 59 -41.96 4.45 23.65
C ASN A 59 -42.38 5.22 24.92
N THR A 60 -42.88 6.43 24.76
CA THR A 60 -43.20 7.32 25.90
C THR A 60 -44.40 6.86 26.74
N SER A 61 -45.24 5.97 26.22
CA SER A 61 -46.48 5.54 26.87
C SER A 61 -46.29 4.28 27.72
N ASN A 62 -45.52 3.31 27.22
CA ASN A 62 -45.30 2.02 27.90
C ASN A 62 -43.82 1.76 28.27
N PHE A 63 -42.91 2.64 27.86
CA PHE A 63 -41.46 2.57 28.10
C PHE A 63 -40.79 1.32 27.52
N GLU A 64 -41.40 0.68 26.53
CA GLU A 64 -40.79 -0.42 25.79
C GLU A 64 -39.87 0.10 24.68
N VAL A 65 -38.86 -0.72 24.34
CA VAL A 65 -38.04 -0.50 23.15
C VAL A 65 -38.85 -0.80 21.89
N TYR A 66 -38.91 0.15 20.97
CA TYR A 66 -39.54 -0.03 19.66
C TYR A 66 -38.61 0.40 18.52
N ILE A 67 -38.87 -0.12 17.34
CA ILE A 67 -38.21 0.25 16.09
C ILE A 67 -39.26 0.92 15.22
N ASN A 68 -38.90 2.00 14.52
CA ASN A 68 -39.82 2.63 13.58
C ASN A 68 -40.16 1.65 12.46
N ASN A 69 -41.42 1.65 12.00
CA ASN A 69 -41.86 0.77 10.90
C ASN A 69 -41.01 0.93 9.62
N SER A 70 -40.43 2.11 9.38
CA SER A 70 -39.52 2.36 8.25
C SER A 70 -38.17 1.65 8.39
N ASP A 71 -37.71 1.46 9.62
CA ASP A 71 -36.36 0.96 9.94
C ASP A 71 -36.39 -0.55 10.22
N GLU A 72 -37.54 -1.09 10.61
CA GLU A 72 -37.73 -2.49 10.98
C GLU A 72 -37.26 -3.49 9.91
N PRO A 73 -37.55 -3.33 8.60
CA PRO A 73 -37.06 -4.26 7.58
C PRO A 73 -35.53 -4.38 7.55
N TYR A 74 -34.83 -3.29 7.86
CA TYR A 74 -33.38 -3.23 7.88
C TYR A 74 -32.82 -3.80 9.19
N ILE A 75 -33.35 -3.35 10.34
CA ILE A 75 -32.85 -3.78 11.65
C ILE A 75 -33.13 -5.28 11.89
N SER A 76 -34.29 -5.77 11.48
CA SER A 76 -34.67 -7.18 11.65
C SER A 76 -33.80 -8.15 10.84
N THR A 77 -33.25 -7.71 9.72
CA THR A 77 -32.41 -8.53 8.82
C THR A 77 -30.92 -8.26 8.98
N PHE A 78 -30.53 -7.22 9.74
CA PHE A 78 -29.15 -6.76 9.87
C PHE A 78 -28.21 -7.88 10.30
N THR A 79 -28.45 -8.49 11.46
CA THR A 79 -27.60 -9.56 12.01
C THR A 79 -27.40 -10.69 11.01
N LYS A 80 -28.49 -11.16 10.39
CA LYS A 80 -28.46 -12.26 9.42
C LYS A 80 -27.60 -11.89 8.22
N THR A 81 -27.79 -10.69 7.68
CA THR A 81 -27.13 -10.23 6.46
C THR A 81 -25.63 -10.03 6.68
N VAL A 82 -25.24 -9.31 7.73
CA VAL A 82 -23.81 -9.03 7.95
C VAL A 82 -23.03 -10.30 8.29
N LYS A 83 -23.66 -11.25 8.99
CA LYS A 83 -23.04 -12.55 9.31
C LYS A 83 -22.89 -13.48 8.12
N GLN A 84 -23.60 -13.25 7.00
CA GLN A 84 -23.32 -13.99 5.75
C GLN A 84 -21.92 -13.66 5.22
N ASN A 85 -21.49 -12.40 5.36
CA ASN A 85 -20.18 -11.93 4.90
C ASN A 85 -19.08 -12.17 5.95
N ASN A 86 -19.38 -11.98 7.24
CA ASN A 86 -18.45 -12.23 8.33
C ASN A 86 -19.16 -12.95 9.50
N PRO A 87 -19.11 -14.29 9.58
CA PRO A 87 -19.76 -15.04 10.66
C PRO A 87 -19.26 -14.71 12.07
N SER A 88 -18.04 -14.17 12.19
CA SER A 88 -17.40 -13.84 13.47
C SER A 88 -17.82 -12.49 14.06
N VAL A 89 -18.49 -11.64 13.27
CA VAL A 89 -18.87 -10.29 13.72
C VAL A 89 -19.95 -10.32 14.81
N ILE A 90 -19.77 -9.47 15.81
CA ILE A 90 -20.73 -9.27 16.88
C ILE A 90 -21.62 -8.09 16.52
N THR A 91 -22.94 -8.29 16.56
CA THR A 91 -23.90 -7.23 16.23
C THR A 91 -24.62 -6.73 17.47
N LEU A 92 -24.77 -5.41 17.57
CA LEU A 92 -25.42 -4.73 18.69
C LEU A 92 -26.58 -3.87 18.20
N LEU A 93 -27.68 -3.88 18.95
CA LEU A 93 -28.77 -2.93 18.77
C LEU A 93 -28.48 -1.67 19.57
N SER A 94 -28.33 -0.53 18.90
CA SER A 94 -28.13 0.77 19.54
C SER A 94 -29.47 1.45 19.82
N ILE A 95 -29.73 1.72 21.10
CA ILE A 95 -30.96 2.36 21.60
C ILE A 95 -30.66 3.82 21.88
N LEU A 96 -31.41 4.71 21.23
CA LEU A 96 -31.28 6.15 21.42
C LEU A 96 -32.07 6.59 22.65
N GLY A 97 -31.35 7.02 23.68
CA GLY A 97 -31.89 7.63 24.89
C GLY A 97 -32.38 9.08 24.69
N GLY A 98 -32.10 9.70 23.54
CA GLY A 98 -32.50 11.07 23.16
C GLY A 98 -31.34 12.06 23.12
N TYR A 99 -31.62 13.36 22.89
CA TYR A 99 -30.65 14.46 23.04
C TYR A 99 -31.03 15.33 24.25
N TYR A 100 -30.27 16.40 24.53
CA TYR A 100 -30.50 17.33 25.64
C TYR A 100 -32.01 17.57 25.87
N GLU A 101 -32.50 17.22 27.07
CA GLU A 101 -33.92 17.20 27.48
C GLU A 101 -34.76 15.97 27.07
N SER A 102 -34.17 14.78 27.01
CA SER A 102 -34.94 13.56 26.73
C SER A 102 -35.90 13.16 27.86
N PHE A 103 -37.13 13.70 27.81
CA PHE A 103 -38.21 13.36 28.74
C PHE A 103 -38.46 11.85 28.81
N ALA A 104 -38.38 11.16 27.67
CA ALA A 104 -38.68 9.73 27.57
C ALA A 104 -37.72 8.86 28.40
N PHE A 105 -36.40 9.09 28.28
CA PHE A 105 -35.41 8.29 29.02
C PHE A 105 -35.45 8.59 30.52
N PHE A 106 -35.53 9.87 30.92
CA PHE A 106 -35.58 10.21 32.34
C PHE A 106 -36.90 9.78 33.01
N ALA A 107 -38.02 9.82 32.28
CA ALA A 107 -39.29 9.26 32.74
C ALA A 107 -39.27 7.72 32.80
N MET A 108 -38.49 7.06 31.94
CA MET A 108 -38.30 5.60 31.97
C MET A 108 -37.52 5.17 33.22
N ILE A 109 -36.44 5.88 33.57
CA ILE A 109 -35.59 5.47 34.70
C ILE A 109 -36.17 5.84 36.08
N SER A 110 -37.17 6.71 36.14
CA SER A 110 -37.67 7.27 37.40
C SER A 110 -38.45 6.28 38.29
N GLU A 111 -39.02 5.22 37.71
CA GLU A 111 -39.84 4.24 38.43
C GLU A 111 -39.45 2.80 38.09
N PHE A 112 -39.52 1.90 39.07
CA PHE A 112 -39.15 0.49 38.90
C PHE A 112 -39.96 -0.23 37.81
N SER A 113 -41.27 -0.01 37.74
CA SER A 113 -42.14 -0.64 36.74
C SER A 113 -41.74 -0.26 35.31
N ARG A 114 -41.35 1.00 35.09
CA ARG A 114 -40.94 1.54 33.79
C ARG A 114 -39.56 1.03 33.38
N ARG A 115 -38.60 1.02 34.32
CA ARG A 115 -37.27 0.40 34.12
C ARG A 115 -37.41 -1.06 33.75
N LYS A 116 -38.24 -1.81 34.46
CA LYS A 116 -38.51 -3.22 34.18
C LYS A 116 -39.10 -3.42 32.77
N SER A 117 -40.03 -2.56 32.34
CA SER A 117 -40.61 -2.56 30.98
C SER A 117 -39.53 -2.38 29.91
N PHE A 118 -38.69 -1.36 30.04
CA PHE A 118 -37.57 -1.11 29.13
C PHE A 118 -36.58 -2.28 29.11
N ILE A 119 -36.13 -2.73 30.28
CA ILE A 119 -35.11 -3.79 30.40
C ILE A 119 -35.63 -5.07 29.72
N THR A 120 -36.86 -5.47 30.03
CA THR A 120 -37.47 -6.70 29.48
C THR A 120 -37.64 -6.60 27.97
N SER A 121 -38.16 -5.48 27.47
CA SER A 121 -38.36 -5.27 26.03
C SER A 121 -37.05 -5.15 25.26
N SER A 122 -36.02 -4.48 25.81
CA SER A 122 -34.71 -4.35 25.15
C SER A 122 -34.05 -5.72 24.91
N ILE A 123 -34.06 -6.60 25.91
CA ILE A 123 -33.52 -7.95 25.82
C ILE A 123 -34.35 -8.78 24.83
N LYS A 124 -35.69 -8.73 24.95
CA LYS A 124 -36.60 -9.43 24.03
C LYS A 124 -36.36 -9.03 22.57
N THR A 125 -36.24 -7.74 22.29
CA THR A 125 -36.00 -7.22 20.94
C THR A 125 -34.63 -7.61 20.40
N ALA A 126 -33.57 -7.53 21.24
CA ALA A 126 -32.25 -8.00 20.84
C ALA A 126 -32.26 -9.48 20.42
N ARG A 127 -32.91 -10.34 21.21
CA ARG A 127 -33.01 -11.78 20.90
C ARG A 127 -33.89 -12.07 19.69
N LEU A 128 -35.01 -11.36 19.55
CA LEU A 128 -35.92 -11.52 18.41
C LEU A 128 -35.20 -11.37 17.07
N TYR A 129 -34.28 -10.40 16.96
CA TYR A 129 -33.52 -10.11 15.74
C TYR A 129 -32.07 -10.61 15.78
N GLY A 130 -31.73 -11.48 16.74
CA GLY A 130 -30.46 -12.20 16.81
C GLY A 130 -29.24 -11.37 17.26
N PHE A 131 -29.43 -10.15 17.78
CA PHE A 131 -28.34 -9.33 18.29
C PHE A 131 -27.65 -9.97 19.49
N GLN A 132 -26.34 -9.76 19.59
CA GLN A 132 -25.49 -10.29 20.65
C GLN A 132 -25.15 -9.25 21.71
N GLY A 133 -25.53 -7.99 21.49
CA GLY A 133 -25.41 -6.95 22.49
C GLY A 133 -26.41 -5.82 22.34
N LEU A 134 -26.42 -4.98 23.36
CA LEU A 134 -27.20 -3.76 23.49
C LEU A 134 -26.25 -2.59 23.69
N ASP A 135 -26.59 -1.49 23.07
CA ASP A 135 -25.87 -0.22 23.20
C ASP A 135 -26.82 0.90 23.59
N LEU A 136 -26.39 1.77 24.50
CA LEU A 136 -27.16 2.94 24.95
C LEU A 136 -26.46 4.22 24.53
N LEU A 137 -27.11 5.02 23.69
CA LEU A 137 -26.54 6.24 23.13
C LEU A 137 -27.36 7.49 23.52
N GLY A 138 -26.70 8.63 23.70
CA GLY A 138 -27.38 9.93 23.84
C GLY A 138 -27.84 10.31 25.26
N VAL A 139 -27.36 9.63 26.30
CA VAL A 139 -27.82 9.90 27.67
C VAL A 139 -26.93 10.92 28.39
N TYR A 140 -27.51 12.06 28.79
CA TYR A 140 -26.83 13.16 29.49
C TYR A 140 -27.57 13.57 30.79
N PRO A 141 -27.24 12.98 31.95
CA PRO A 141 -27.87 13.34 33.23
C PRO A 141 -27.72 14.83 33.56
N ASN A 142 -28.84 15.50 33.85
CA ASN A 142 -28.87 16.93 34.14
C ASN A 142 -29.28 17.28 35.59
N THR A 143 -29.71 16.30 36.41
CA THR A 143 -30.06 16.50 37.83
C THR A 143 -29.50 15.39 38.71
N ALA A 144 -29.31 15.65 40.01
CA ALA A 144 -28.85 14.64 40.97
C ALA A 144 -29.82 13.44 41.08
N ALA A 145 -31.14 13.70 40.99
CA ALA A 145 -32.16 12.65 40.96
C ALA A 145 -32.02 11.76 39.71
N ASN A 146 -31.81 12.37 38.54
CA ASN A 146 -31.58 11.62 37.30
C ASN A 146 -30.32 10.77 37.37
N MET A 147 -29.25 11.26 38.01
CA MET A 147 -28.05 10.45 38.24
C MET A 147 -28.31 9.24 39.15
N THR A 148 -29.02 9.42 40.26
CA THR A 148 -29.37 8.31 41.16
C THR A 148 -30.22 7.26 40.44
N ASN A 149 -31.24 7.69 39.71
CA ASN A 149 -32.09 6.80 38.92
C ASN A 149 -31.30 6.07 37.83
N MET A 150 -30.34 6.75 37.19
CA MET A 150 -29.48 6.15 36.19
C MET A 150 -28.59 5.05 36.79
N ARG A 151 -28.06 5.24 38.01
CA ARG A 151 -27.28 4.19 38.69
C ARG A 151 -28.13 2.94 38.91
N THR A 152 -29.31 3.11 39.50
CA THR A 152 -30.25 2.02 39.76
C THR A 152 -30.65 1.30 38.47
N PHE A 153 -30.95 2.06 37.41
CA PHE A 153 -31.28 1.51 36.09
C PHE A 153 -30.16 0.65 35.51
N ILE A 154 -28.92 1.15 35.50
CA ILE A 154 -27.77 0.44 34.94
C ILE A 154 -27.53 -0.88 35.69
N GLU A 155 -27.63 -0.86 37.03
CA GLU A 155 -27.46 -2.05 37.87
C GLU A 155 -28.56 -3.08 37.63
N GLU A 156 -29.82 -2.66 37.55
CA GLU A 156 -30.96 -3.53 37.23
C GLU A 156 -30.82 -4.13 35.82
N TRP A 157 -30.38 -3.34 34.84
CA TRP A 157 -30.23 -3.79 33.45
C TRP A 157 -29.16 -4.86 33.33
N ARG A 158 -27.97 -4.62 33.90
CA ARG A 158 -26.87 -5.60 33.91
C ARG A 158 -27.24 -6.84 34.71
N THR A 159 -27.88 -6.67 35.86
CA THR A 159 -28.36 -7.79 36.68
C THR A 159 -29.31 -8.68 35.89
N THR A 160 -30.28 -8.08 35.18
CA THR A 160 -31.25 -8.84 34.38
C THR A 160 -30.59 -9.53 33.19
N ILE A 161 -29.65 -8.89 32.50
CA ILE A 161 -28.86 -9.50 31.42
C ILE A 161 -28.04 -10.70 31.92
N ASN A 162 -27.45 -10.60 33.12
CA ASN A 162 -26.67 -11.68 33.71
C ASN A 162 -27.53 -12.86 34.19
N PHE A 163 -28.81 -12.64 34.48
CA PHE A 163 -29.78 -13.70 34.80
C PHE A 163 -30.32 -14.42 33.56
N GLU A 164 -30.13 -13.86 32.37
CA GLU A 164 -30.33 -14.57 31.11
C GLU A 164 -29.29 -15.71 31.00
N SER A 165 -29.68 -16.86 30.43
CA SER A 165 -28.88 -18.10 30.38
C SER A 165 -27.47 -17.94 29.74
N ASN A 166 -26.67 -19.02 29.71
CA ASN A 166 -25.22 -19.14 29.40
C ASN A 166 -24.55 -18.22 28.33
N ASN A 167 -25.28 -17.45 27.51
CA ASN A 167 -24.78 -16.47 26.54
C ASN A 167 -25.32 -15.04 26.81
N SER A 168 -24.90 -14.41 27.91
CA SER A 168 -25.33 -13.04 28.29
C SER A 168 -25.02 -12.00 27.20
N LEU A 169 -25.93 -11.02 27.01
CA LEU A 169 -25.73 -9.91 26.06
C LEU A 169 -24.54 -9.03 26.45
N ILE A 170 -23.77 -8.61 25.45
CA ILE A 170 -22.79 -7.53 25.61
C ILE A 170 -23.54 -6.22 25.85
N LEU A 171 -23.08 -5.41 26.79
CA LEU A 171 -23.68 -4.13 27.14
C LEU A 171 -22.66 -2.99 26.97
N THR A 172 -22.98 -2.03 26.12
CA THR A 172 -22.10 -0.89 25.79
C THR A 172 -22.80 0.45 25.92
N MET A 173 -22.03 1.52 26.04
CA MET A 173 -22.59 2.87 26.18
C MET A 173 -21.80 3.89 25.35
N GLY A 174 -22.54 4.73 24.63
CA GLY A 174 -22.01 5.96 24.02
C GLY A 174 -22.04 7.11 25.01
N ALA A 175 -20.85 7.61 25.39
CA ALA A 175 -20.71 8.70 26.34
C ALA A 175 -20.16 9.97 25.70
N TYR A 176 -20.38 11.10 26.37
CA TYR A 176 -19.72 12.35 26.01
C TYR A 176 -18.19 12.24 26.12
N TYR A 177 -17.46 13.06 25.37
CA TYR A 177 -15.99 13.00 25.37
C TYR A 177 -15.36 13.23 26.75
N SER A 178 -16.05 13.96 27.64
CA SER A 178 -15.65 14.22 29.02
C SER A 178 -16.67 13.63 30.00
N PRO A 179 -16.23 13.14 31.17
CA PRO A 179 -17.14 12.68 32.21
C PRO A 179 -17.92 13.85 32.84
N MET A 180 -17.44 15.09 32.68
CA MET A 180 -18.08 16.30 33.17
C MET A 180 -19.13 16.79 32.16
N LEU A 181 -20.35 16.98 32.66
CA LEU A 181 -21.51 17.45 31.94
C LEU A 181 -21.74 18.95 32.21
N ILE A 182 -22.71 19.55 31.50
CA ILE A 182 -23.18 20.96 31.53
C ILE A 182 -22.57 21.82 32.66
N ASP A 183 -21.91 22.92 32.29
CA ASP A 183 -21.28 23.92 33.18
C ASP A 183 -20.31 23.37 34.23
N GLN A 184 -19.77 22.15 34.04
CA GLN A 184 -18.84 21.47 34.94
C GLN A 184 -19.43 21.08 36.32
N LEU A 185 -20.74 21.18 36.50
CA LEU A 185 -21.39 20.95 37.81
C LEU A 185 -21.81 19.49 38.04
N MET A 186 -21.88 18.68 36.97
CA MET A 186 -22.41 17.30 37.02
C MET A 186 -21.44 16.33 36.35
N LYS A 187 -21.42 15.07 36.82
CA LYS A 187 -20.48 14.04 36.35
C LYS A 187 -21.18 12.70 36.18
N TYR A 188 -20.85 11.96 35.11
CA TYR A 188 -21.33 10.58 34.95
C TYR A 188 -21.03 9.70 36.17
N PRO A 189 -21.87 8.69 36.48
CA PRO A 189 -21.63 7.73 37.57
C PRO A 189 -20.56 6.70 37.15
N VAL A 190 -19.30 7.13 37.08
CA VAL A 190 -18.18 6.35 36.51
C VAL A 190 -18.03 4.97 37.16
N GLU A 191 -18.15 4.88 38.48
CA GLU A 191 -18.05 3.59 39.19
C GLU A 191 -19.14 2.59 38.75
N THR A 192 -20.38 3.05 38.65
CA THR A 192 -21.49 2.21 38.17
C THR A 192 -21.29 1.82 36.72
N ILE A 193 -20.77 2.72 35.88
CA ILE A 193 -20.45 2.44 34.48
C ILE A 193 -19.39 1.35 34.37
N VAL A 194 -18.29 1.47 35.14
CA VAL A 194 -17.18 0.50 35.16
C VAL A 194 -17.67 -0.89 35.55
N ARG A 195 -18.60 -1.02 36.50
CA ARG A 195 -19.10 -2.33 36.96
C ARG A 195 -20.02 -3.01 35.96
N ASN A 196 -20.78 -2.22 35.19
CA ASN A 196 -21.95 -2.74 34.48
C ASN A 196 -21.85 -2.72 32.95
N PHE A 197 -21.03 -1.85 32.35
CA PHE A 197 -20.79 -1.86 30.90
C PHE A 197 -19.50 -2.61 30.56
N ASP A 198 -19.52 -3.33 29.44
CA ASP A 198 -18.35 -4.05 28.92
C ASP A 198 -17.29 -3.05 28.42
N TRP A 199 -17.72 -2.03 27.68
CA TRP A 199 -16.92 -0.84 27.38
C TRP A 199 -17.79 0.39 27.14
N VAL A 200 -17.14 1.55 27.12
CA VAL A 200 -17.73 2.85 26.82
C VAL A 200 -17.04 3.40 25.58
N HIS A 201 -17.79 3.75 24.54
CA HIS A 201 -17.23 4.47 23.40
C HIS A 201 -17.51 5.97 23.55
N LEU A 202 -16.46 6.77 23.44
CA LEU A 202 -16.53 8.21 23.64
C LEU A 202 -16.82 8.90 22.31
N ARG A 203 -17.80 9.82 22.29
CA ARG A 203 -18.04 10.71 21.15
C ARG A 203 -16.94 11.76 21.07
N ALA A 204 -15.79 11.37 20.52
CA ALA A 204 -14.59 12.20 20.39
C ALA A 204 -14.61 13.08 19.13
N TYR A 205 -15.76 13.66 18.85
CA TYR A 205 -16.02 14.49 17.68
C TYR A 205 -17.25 15.37 17.92
N ASP A 206 -17.47 16.33 17.02
CA ASP A 206 -18.50 17.36 17.08
C ASP A 206 -18.30 18.36 18.23
N TYR A 207 -17.04 18.64 18.56
CA TYR A 207 -16.67 19.64 19.57
C TYR A 207 -17.16 21.04 19.20
N TYR A 208 -17.08 21.37 17.91
CA TYR A 208 -17.45 22.66 17.36
C TYR A 208 -18.32 22.48 16.14
N LEU A 209 -19.36 23.31 16.03
CA LEU A 209 -20.38 23.20 14.98
C LEU A 209 -20.59 24.56 14.31
N PRO A 210 -20.79 24.60 12.98
CA PRO A 210 -20.96 25.86 12.26
C PRO A 210 -22.24 26.60 12.64
N SER A 211 -23.26 25.89 13.14
CA SER A 211 -24.50 26.48 13.66
C SER A 211 -24.32 27.16 15.04
N LYS A 212 -23.23 26.87 15.76
CA LYS A 212 -22.96 27.40 17.11
C LYS A 212 -21.72 28.30 17.17
N ASN A 213 -20.79 28.14 16.22
CA ASN A 213 -19.49 28.81 16.23
C ASN A 213 -19.30 29.63 14.96
N ASN A 214 -19.09 30.93 15.13
CA ASN A 214 -18.77 31.90 14.08
C ASN A 214 -17.24 31.95 13.77
N VAL A 215 -16.54 30.84 13.99
CA VAL A 215 -15.10 30.68 13.75
C VAL A 215 -14.86 29.24 13.30
N THR A 216 -13.99 29.03 12.32
CA THR A 216 -13.60 27.68 11.87
C THR A 216 -12.87 26.94 12.99
N ARG A 217 -13.22 25.68 13.26
CA ARG A 217 -12.60 24.89 14.33
C ARG A 217 -12.50 23.41 13.98
N ALA A 218 -11.55 22.73 14.63
CA ALA A 218 -11.34 21.29 14.50
C ALA A 218 -12.42 20.52 15.27
N HIS A 219 -13.46 20.03 14.59
CA HIS A 219 -14.60 19.37 15.24
C HIS A 219 -14.25 17.99 15.86
N SER A 220 -13.17 17.36 15.42
CA SER A 220 -12.71 16.02 15.81
C SER A 220 -11.29 16.01 16.40
N ALA A 221 -10.82 17.14 16.93
CA ALA A 221 -9.43 17.32 17.36
C ALA A 221 -8.93 16.22 18.33
N LEU A 222 -7.77 15.62 18.03
CA LEU A 222 -7.07 14.76 18.99
C LEU A 222 -6.45 15.60 20.12
N TYR A 223 -5.79 16.69 19.74
CA TYR A 223 -5.17 17.66 20.63
C TYR A 223 -5.70 19.06 20.35
N ASP A 224 -5.81 19.90 21.38
CA ASP A 224 -6.02 21.34 21.23
C ASP A 224 -5.29 22.05 22.39
N PRO A 225 -4.17 22.75 22.14
CA PRO A 225 -3.43 23.43 23.20
C PRO A 225 -4.20 24.63 23.78
N SER A 226 -5.23 25.11 23.07
CA SER A 226 -6.01 26.30 23.42
C SER A 226 -7.36 25.99 24.07
N SER A 227 -7.77 24.71 24.15
CA SER A 227 -9.08 24.33 24.68
C SER A 227 -9.07 22.94 25.32
N THR A 228 -9.96 22.73 26.28
CA THR A 228 -10.24 21.40 26.85
C THR A 228 -11.18 20.55 25.98
N GLN A 229 -11.74 21.12 24.90
CA GLN A 229 -12.65 20.42 24.00
C GLN A 229 -11.87 19.63 22.94
N ASN A 230 -11.12 18.62 23.39
CA ASN A 230 -10.36 17.72 22.54
C ASN A 230 -10.32 16.29 23.11
N THR A 231 -9.90 15.35 22.28
CA THR A 231 -9.96 13.91 22.59
C THR A 231 -9.00 13.50 23.71
N ASP A 232 -7.74 13.96 23.66
CA ASP A 232 -6.72 13.61 24.66
C ASP A 232 -7.12 14.11 26.06
N TYR A 233 -7.62 15.34 26.18
CA TYR A 233 -8.14 15.88 27.42
C TYR A 233 -9.30 15.04 27.96
N GLY A 234 -10.29 14.73 27.11
CA GLY A 234 -11.46 13.94 27.50
C GLY A 234 -11.10 12.56 28.04
N ILE A 235 -10.20 11.85 27.34
CA ILE A 235 -9.72 10.53 27.75
C ILE A 235 -8.96 10.61 29.08
N LYS A 236 -8.08 11.60 29.26
CA LYS A 236 -7.38 11.83 30.53
C LYS A 236 -8.35 12.09 31.68
N GLU A 237 -9.40 12.88 31.46
CA GLU A 237 -10.41 13.12 32.48
C GLU A 237 -11.23 11.86 32.79
N TRP A 238 -11.65 11.06 31.81
CA TRP A 238 -12.33 9.79 32.09
C TRP A 238 -11.46 8.84 32.93
N ILE A 239 -10.17 8.72 32.60
CA ILE A 239 -9.22 7.88 33.33
C ILE A 239 -9.00 8.40 34.75
N LYS A 240 -8.72 9.70 34.90
CA LYS A 240 -8.57 10.36 36.20
C LYS A 240 -9.79 10.18 37.09
N ASN A 241 -10.98 10.09 36.49
CA ASN A 241 -12.24 9.92 37.18
C ASN A 241 -12.65 8.45 37.43
N GLY A 242 -11.77 7.49 37.11
CA GLY A 242 -11.88 6.08 37.50
C GLY A 242 -12.28 5.10 36.39
N LEU A 243 -12.43 5.54 35.14
CA LEU A 243 -12.70 4.63 34.00
C LEU A 243 -11.38 4.06 33.47
N PRO A 244 -11.13 2.74 33.57
CA PRO A 244 -9.89 2.16 33.07
C PRO A 244 -9.73 2.37 31.56
N ALA A 245 -8.50 2.63 31.11
CA ALA A 245 -8.17 2.80 29.69
C ALA A 245 -8.69 1.63 28.83
N ASN A 246 -8.52 0.39 29.30
CA ASN A 246 -8.99 -0.83 28.64
C ASN A 246 -10.53 -1.03 28.64
N LYS A 247 -11.31 -0.05 29.11
CA LYS A 247 -12.76 0.05 28.93
C LYS A 247 -13.19 1.22 28.06
N ILE A 248 -12.25 2.02 27.55
CA ILE A 248 -12.52 3.19 26.71
C ILE A 248 -12.32 2.82 25.25
N VAL A 249 -13.30 3.11 24.40
CA VAL A 249 -13.21 3.00 22.95
C VAL A 249 -13.25 4.42 22.36
N ILE A 250 -12.27 4.78 21.53
CA ILE A 250 -12.20 6.13 20.93
C ILE A 250 -13.21 6.26 19.78
N GLY A 251 -13.98 7.35 19.72
CA GLY A 251 -14.86 7.63 18.60
C GLY A 251 -14.09 8.22 17.41
N LEU A 252 -14.32 7.71 16.20
CA LEU A 252 -13.77 8.24 14.96
C LEU A 252 -14.89 8.84 14.10
N ALA A 253 -14.69 10.06 13.61
CA ALA A 253 -15.66 10.75 12.76
C ALA A 253 -15.35 10.49 11.28
N TYR A 254 -16.30 9.91 10.56
CA TYR A 254 -16.23 9.76 9.09
C TYR A 254 -17.01 10.87 8.37
N HIS A 255 -17.16 12.00 9.04
CA HIS A 255 -17.85 13.20 8.57
C HIS A 255 -17.05 14.44 8.95
N GLY A 256 -17.39 15.55 8.32
CA GLY A 256 -16.84 16.87 8.60
C GLY A 256 -17.91 17.95 8.65
N TYR A 257 -17.49 19.21 8.81
CA TYR A 257 -18.39 20.37 8.85
C TYR A 257 -17.88 21.52 8.00
N ALA A 258 -18.82 22.28 7.45
CA ALA A 258 -18.55 23.39 6.52
C ALA A 258 -18.93 24.75 7.11
N TRP A 259 -17.98 25.68 7.12
CA TRP A 259 -18.12 27.07 7.54
C TRP A 259 -17.98 28.04 6.36
N THR A 260 -18.70 29.15 6.43
CA THR A 260 -18.55 30.28 5.50
C THR A 260 -17.55 31.27 6.09
N LEU A 261 -16.33 31.35 5.55
CA LEU A 261 -15.31 32.32 5.94
C LEU A 261 -15.80 33.76 5.72
N VAL A 262 -15.44 34.65 6.65
CA VAL A 262 -15.63 36.10 6.48
C VAL A 262 -14.69 36.63 5.40
N ASN A 263 -13.46 36.11 5.35
CA ASN A 263 -12.44 36.44 4.36
C ASN A 263 -11.77 35.15 3.85
N PRO A 264 -11.91 34.81 2.55
CA PRO A 264 -11.25 33.66 1.93
C PRO A 264 -9.73 33.56 2.13
N ASN A 265 -9.05 34.70 2.30
CA ASN A 265 -7.60 34.74 2.49
C ASN A 265 -7.18 34.36 3.92
N HIS A 266 -8.12 34.34 4.86
CA HIS A 266 -7.91 33.86 6.23
C HIS A 266 -8.64 32.52 6.37
N ASN A 267 -7.92 31.43 6.10
CA ASN A 267 -8.52 30.11 5.92
C ASN A 267 -7.90 29.03 6.82
N MET A 268 -7.11 29.41 7.83
CA MET A 268 -6.60 28.48 8.84
C MET A 268 -7.69 28.09 9.85
N VAL A 269 -7.45 27.04 10.62
CA VAL A 269 -8.24 26.75 11.84
C VAL A 269 -8.22 27.99 12.75
N GLY A 270 -9.37 28.42 13.23
CA GLY A 270 -9.52 29.63 14.04
C GLY A 270 -9.88 30.89 13.23
N SER A 271 -10.12 30.78 11.92
CA SER A 271 -10.47 31.92 11.07
C SER A 271 -11.93 32.38 11.27
N PRO A 272 -12.22 33.69 11.25
CA PRO A 272 -13.58 34.20 11.40
C PRO A 272 -14.53 33.67 10.32
N ALA A 273 -15.73 33.23 10.73
CA ALA A 273 -16.75 32.66 9.88
C ALA A 273 -18.14 33.28 10.16
N ARG A 274 -19.02 33.28 9.17
CA ARG A 274 -20.39 33.82 9.25
C ARG A 274 -21.42 32.77 9.68
N GLY A 275 -21.03 31.51 9.79
CA GLY A 275 -21.90 30.38 10.10
C GLY A 275 -21.76 29.24 9.09
N PRO A 276 -22.79 28.39 8.91
CA PRO A 276 -22.77 27.27 7.97
C PRO A 276 -22.55 27.69 6.51
N ALA A 277 -21.91 26.83 5.71
CA ALA A 277 -21.67 27.10 4.28
C ALA A 277 -22.49 26.25 3.30
N ILE A 278 -22.72 24.98 3.62
CA ILE A 278 -23.38 24.05 2.68
C ILE A 278 -24.81 23.77 3.11
N ALA A 279 -24.99 23.22 4.31
CA ALA A 279 -26.32 23.01 4.84
C ALA A 279 -26.71 24.20 5.72
N SER A 280 -27.87 24.80 5.45
CA SER A 280 -28.36 25.98 6.17
C SER A 280 -28.56 25.72 7.66
N ASP A 281 -28.78 24.47 8.05
CA ASP A 281 -28.91 24.02 9.44
C ASP A 281 -27.56 23.70 10.11
N GLY A 282 -26.45 23.72 9.36
CA GLY A 282 -25.13 23.35 9.84
C GLY A 282 -24.92 21.84 10.00
N SER A 283 -25.70 21.01 9.30
CA SER A 283 -25.52 19.55 9.30
C SER A 283 -24.14 19.12 8.78
N SER A 284 -23.72 17.92 9.21
CA SER A 284 -22.43 17.34 8.85
C SER A 284 -22.39 16.88 7.40
N MET A 285 -21.17 16.76 6.88
CA MET A 285 -20.90 16.25 5.54
C MET A 285 -20.19 14.91 5.63
N ASN A 286 -20.72 13.90 4.94
CA ASN A 286 -20.04 12.59 4.84
C ASN A 286 -18.68 12.73 4.15
N TYR A 287 -17.65 12.01 4.61
CA TYR A 287 -16.30 12.03 4.03
C TYR A 287 -16.30 11.80 2.52
N ARG A 288 -17.12 10.86 2.00
CA ARG A 288 -17.29 10.65 0.55
C ARG A 288 -17.74 11.90 -0.22
N ILE A 289 -18.57 12.75 0.39
CA ILE A 289 -19.03 13.99 -0.22
C ILE A 289 -17.91 15.02 -0.16
N ILE A 290 -17.19 15.10 0.96
CA ILE A 290 -16.03 16.00 1.12
C ILE A 290 -14.95 15.69 0.06
N LYS A 291 -14.57 14.42 -0.12
CA LYS A 291 -13.63 14.00 -1.19
C LYS A 291 -14.12 14.40 -2.59
N ARG A 292 -15.41 14.21 -2.87
CA ARG A 292 -16.01 14.63 -4.15
C ARG A 292 -15.92 16.14 -4.34
N TYR A 293 -16.23 16.92 -3.31
CA TYR A 293 -16.09 18.38 -3.35
C TYR A 293 -14.64 18.80 -3.63
N MET A 294 -13.68 18.27 -2.89
CA MET A 294 -12.26 18.56 -3.11
C MET A 294 -11.83 18.26 -4.55
N LYS A 295 -12.21 17.09 -5.07
CA LYS A 295 -11.91 16.67 -6.45
C LYS A 295 -12.53 17.58 -7.50
N SER A 296 -13.80 17.97 -7.31
CA SER A 296 -14.52 18.84 -8.24
C SER A 296 -13.91 20.24 -8.36
N TYR A 297 -13.36 20.76 -7.26
CA TYR A 297 -12.77 22.10 -7.22
C TYR A 297 -11.24 22.11 -7.31
N GLY A 298 -10.58 20.95 -7.47
CA GLY A 298 -9.12 20.85 -7.48
C GLY A 298 -8.47 21.36 -6.18
N ALA A 299 -9.18 21.25 -5.06
CA ALA A 299 -8.78 21.84 -3.80
C ALA A 299 -7.78 20.94 -3.07
N ILE A 300 -6.67 21.53 -2.62
CA ILE A 300 -5.61 20.82 -1.91
C ILE A 300 -5.94 20.86 -0.41
N PRO A 301 -6.09 19.70 0.26
CA PRO A 301 -6.35 19.67 1.69
C PRO A 301 -5.08 20.02 2.47
N VAL A 302 -5.27 20.58 3.66
CA VAL A 302 -4.19 20.92 4.59
C VAL A 302 -4.33 20.06 5.84
N TYR A 303 -3.31 19.22 6.09
CA TYR A 303 -3.19 18.48 7.33
C TYR A 303 -2.66 19.40 8.44
N ASN A 304 -3.37 19.41 9.56
CA ASN A 304 -2.97 20.18 10.73
C ASN A 304 -2.53 19.23 11.85
N SER A 305 -1.22 19.04 11.98
CA SER A 305 -0.60 18.17 12.98
C SER A 305 -0.82 18.63 14.43
N THR A 306 -1.12 19.91 14.66
CA THR A 306 -1.43 20.41 16.01
C THR A 306 -2.74 19.85 16.54
N TYR A 307 -3.74 19.71 15.66
CA TYR A 307 -5.07 19.21 16.05
C TYR A 307 -5.32 17.76 15.61
N VAL A 308 -4.50 17.24 14.69
CA VAL A 308 -4.66 15.92 14.03
C VAL A 308 -6.00 15.85 13.30
N VAL A 309 -6.21 16.82 12.41
CA VAL A 309 -7.37 16.92 11.52
C VAL A 309 -6.93 17.53 10.19
N ASN A 310 -7.79 17.43 9.18
CA ASN A 310 -7.63 18.12 7.91
C ASN A 310 -8.65 19.24 7.77
N TYR A 311 -8.31 20.17 6.90
CA TYR A 311 -9.29 21.08 6.36
C TYR A 311 -8.98 21.44 4.91
N VAL A 312 -10.00 21.91 4.21
CA VAL A 312 -9.86 22.44 2.86
C VAL A 312 -10.63 23.75 2.74
N ALA A 313 -10.07 24.71 2.01
CA ALA A 313 -10.70 25.99 1.74
C ALA A 313 -10.91 26.18 0.22
N ILE A 314 -12.12 26.55 -0.18
CA ILE A 314 -12.54 26.77 -1.57
C ILE A 314 -13.27 28.12 -1.64
N GLY A 315 -12.56 29.18 -1.99
CA GLY A 315 -13.09 30.54 -1.85
C GLY A 315 -13.46 30.81 -0.39
N SER A 316 -14.72 31.18 -0.11
CA SER A 316 -15.21 31.39 1.25
C SER A 316 -15.67 30.10 1.95
N LEU A 317 -15.67 28.95 1.30
CA LEU A 317 -16.04 27.67 1.92
C LEU A 317 -14.83 27.10 2.66
N TRP A 318 -15.01 26.70 3.91
CA TRP A 318 -14.01 26.00 4.71
C TRP A 318 -14.60 24.71 5.27
N ILE A 319 -13.98 23.57 5.02
CA ILE A 319 -14.47 22.26 5.48
C ILE A 319 -13.40 21.61 6.35
N GLY A 320 -13.72 21.32 7.61
CA GLY A 320 -12.86 20.55 8.53
C GLY A 320 -13.34 19.10 8.66
N TYR A 321 -12.41 18.14 8.60
CA TYR A 321 -12.71 16.69 8.59
C TYR A 321 -11.48 15.84 8.98
N ASP A 322 -11.66 14.54 9.19
CA ASP A 322 -10.56 13.56 9.34
C ASP A 322 -10.29 12.81 8.02
N ASP A 323 -9.02 12.65 7.64
CA ASP A 323 -8.61 11.80 6.52
C ASP A 323 -7.85 10.55 7.01
N VAL A 324 -7.29 9.79 6.08
CA VAL A 324 -6.50 8.58 6.34
C VAL A 324 -5.37 8.80 7.36
N GLU A 325 -4.61 9.89 7.26
CA GLU A 325 -3.49 10.18 8.16
C GLU A 325 -4.00 10.52 9.57
N ALA A 326 -5.05 11.33 9.67
CA ALA A 326 -5.69 11.66 10.95
C ALA A 326 -6.28 10.42 11.63
N ILE A 327 -6.93 9.53 10.88
CA ILE A 327 -7.50 8.28 11.40
C ILE A 327 -6.42 7.34 11.93
N ARG A 328 -5.35 7.08 11.15
CA ARG A 328 -4.21 6.26 11.62
C ARG A 328 -3.62 6.82 12.91
N THR A 329 -3.35 8.13 12.93
CA THR A 329 -2.78 8.78 14.12
C THR A 329 -3.66 8.61 15.37
N LYS A 330 -4.99 8.66 15.23
CA LYS A 330 -5.93 8.47 16.36
C LYS A 330 -6.02 7.00 16.81
N VAL A 331 -5.91 6.05 15.89
CA VAL A 331 -5.85 4.62 16.22
C VAL A 331 -4.53 4.27 16.91
N SER A 332 -3.40 4.74 16.39
CA SER A 332 -2.10 4.66 17.04
C SER A 332 -2.13 5.26 18.45
N TYR A 333 -2.72 6.44 18.63
CA TYR A 333 -2.92 7.04 19.95
C TYR A 333 -3.73 6.13 20.89
N ALA A 334 -4.81 5.50 20.40
CA ALA A 334 -5.62 4.59 21.19
C ALA A 334 -4.81 3.36 21.66
N LYS A 335 -3.96 2.83 20.79
CA LYS A 335 -3.00 1.75 21.11
C LYS A 335 -2.01 2.18 22.17
N ASP A 336 -1.36 3.33 21.97
CA ASP A 336 -0.36 3.87 22.89
C ASP A 336 -0.92 4.16 24.29
N LYS A 337 -2.18 4.58 24.38
CA LYS A 337 -2.87 4.81 25.66
C LYS A 337 -3.47 3.54 26.28
N GLY A 338 -3.33 2.39 25.64
CA GLY A 338 -3.90 1.13 26.12
C GLY A 338 -5.42 1.14 26.17
N LEU A 339 -6.05 1.85 25.22
CA LEU A 339 -7.50 1.89 25.07
C LEU A 339 -8.03 0.53 24.60
N ARG A 340 -9.35 0.35 24.63
CA ARG A 340 -10.01 -0.92 24.28
C ARG A 340 -10.26 -1.09 22.78
N GLY A 341 -10.22 -0.01 22.01
CA GLY A 341 -10.70 -0.03 20.63
C GLY A 341 -10.97 1.33 20.03
N PHE A 342 -11.53 1.31 18.81
CA PHE A 342 -12.17 2.46 18.18
C PHE A 342 -13.64 2.16 17.80
N ALA A 343 -14.43 3.22 17.61
CA ALA A 343 -15.81 3.20 17.16
C ALA A 343 -16.02 4.23 16.03
N ALA A 344 -16.17 3.75 14.79
CA ALA A 344 -16.35 4.60 13.61
C ALA A 344 -17.82 5.04 13.46
N PHE A 345 -18.03 6.36 13.40
CA PHE A 345 -19.34 6.97 13.19
C PHE A 345 -19.34 7.86 11.94
N GLN A 346 -20.05 7.52 10.86
CA GLN A 346 -20.66 6.21 10.58
C GLN A 346 -20.09 5.61 9.30
N ILE A 347 -20.09 4.27 9.23
CA ILE A 347 -19.43 3.50 8.16
C ILE A 347 -19.86 3.98 6.77
N PRO A 348 -21.17 4.18 6.47
CA PRO A 348 -21.60 4.65 5.16
C PRO A 348 -21.10 6.04 4.75
N SER A 349 -20.46 6.78 5.65
CA SER A 349 -19.90 8.10 5.35
C SER A 349 -18.51 8.00 4.71
N ASP A 350 -17.83 6.87 4.89
CA ASP A 350 -16.54 6.56 4.27
C ASP A 350 -16.64 6.58 2.73
N ASP A 351 -15.51 6.66 2.06
CA ASP A 351 -15.46 6.68 0.61
C ASP A 351 -15.70 5.29 -0.02
N VAL A 352 -15.76 5.25 -1.36
CA VAL A 352 -16.08 4.01 -2.10
C VAL A 352 -15.01 2.93 -1.94
N ASP A 353 -13.79 3.34 -1.60
CA ASP A 353 -12.65 2.47 -1.39
C ASP A 353 -12.46 2.07 0.09
N TRP A 354 -13.34 2.52 0.99
CA TRP A 354 -13.28 2.28 2.43
C TRP A 354 -11.95 2.73 3.06
N GLU A 355 -11.39 3.84 2.57
CA GLU A 355 -10.06 4.29 2.95
C GLU A 355 -9.93 4.56 4.45
N LEU A 356 -10.95 5.17 5.08
CA LEU A 356 -10.91 5.42 6.53
C LEU A 356 -11.04 4.12 7.32
N SER A 357 -11.91 3.21 6.88
CA SER A 357 -12.10 1.89 7.50
C SER A 357 -10.84 1.03 7.42
N LYS A 358 -10.18 0.99 6.26
CA LYS A 358 -8.88 0.33 6.08
C LYS A 358 -7.80 0.96 6.95
N ALA A 359 -7.72 2.29 6.94
CA ALA A 359 -6.79 3.04 7.78
C ALA A 359 -6.94 2.73 9.27
N ALA A 360 -8.19 2.53 9.73
CA ALA A 360 -8.46 2.15 11.11
C ALA A 360 -8.20 0.65 11.39
N SER A 361 -8.36 -0.24 10.40
CA SER A 361 -8.22 -1.69 10.58
C SER A 361 -6.80 -2.23 10.45
N ASP A 362 -5.95 -1.60 9.63
CA ASP A 362 -4.69 -2.16 9.13
C ASP A 362 -3.52 -2.13 10.16
N GLU A 363 -3.62 -1.37 11.25
CA GLU A 363 -2.55 -1.32 12.28
C GLU A 363 -2.42 -2.60 13.14
N GLU A 364 -3.25 -3.63 12.93
CA GLU A 364 -3.26 -4.86 13.76
C GLU A 364 -2.24 -5.92 13.33
N GLU A 365 -1.72 -5.90 12.10
CA GLU A 365 -0.74 -6.91 11.65
C GLU A 365 0.62 -6.80 12.37
N GLU A 366 0.93 -5.66 13.01
CA GLU A 366 2.14 -5.52 13.84
C GLU A 366 1.99 -6.03 15.29
N GLU A 367 0.76 -6.14 15.84
CA GLU A 367 0.53 -6.51 17.25
C GLU A 367 0.24 -8.00 17.50
N ASP A 368 -0.28 -8.74 16.51
CA ASP A 368 -0.69 -10.15 16.70
C ASP A 368 0.52 -11.09 16.97
N HIS A 369 1.73 -10.71 16.53
CA HIS A 369 2.98 -11.38 16.91
C HIS A 369 3.39 -11.17 18.38
N ARG A 370 2.82 -10.18 19.09
CA ARG A 370 3.10 -9.90 20.51
C ARG A 370 2.06 -10.55 21.45
N GLY A 371 0.80 -10.66 21.01
CA GLY A 371 -0.30 -11.26 21.78
C GLY A 371 -0.21 -12.78 21.93
N SER A 372 0.20 -13.48 20.87
CA SER A 372 0.39 -14.95 20.88
C SER A 372 1.45 -15.40 21.90
N LYS A 373 2.54 -14.64 22.08
CA LYS A 373 3.56 -14.88 23.11
C LYS A 373 3.02 -14.74 24.54
N ARG A 374 2.08 -13.82 24.78
CA ARG A 374 1.47 -13.60 26.12
C ARG A 374 0.49 -14.70 26.52
N ARG A 375 -0.28 -15.26 25.58
CA ARG A 375 -1.16 -16.42 25.82
C ARG A 375 -0.37 -17.68 26.17
N LEU A 376 0.75 -17.91 25.48
CA LEU A 376 1.68 -19.00 25.82
C LEU A 376 2.21 -18.83 27.26
N LEU A 377 2.64 -17.62 27.61
CA LEU A 377 3.14 -17.30 28.96
C LEU A 377 2.07 -17.43 30.05
N ALA A 378 0.81 -17.06 29.80
CA ALA A 378 -0.26 -17.14 30.80
C ALA A 378 -0.76 -18.57 31.08
N ILE A 379 -0.52 -19.53 30.16
CA ILE A 379 -0.77 -20.97 30.38
C ILE A 379 0.45 -21.64 31.00
N LEU A 380 1.66 -21.20 30.59
CA LEU A 380 2.92 -21.67 31.15
C LEU A 380 3.15 -21.18 32.59
N LEU A 381 2.75 -19.96 32.95
CA LEU A 381 3.03 -19.41 34.29
C LEU A 381 2.30 -20.14 35.44
N PRO A 382 1.00 -20.49 35.35
CA PRO A 382 0.30 -21.26 36.38
C PRO A 382 0.82 -22.70 36.49
N THR A 383 1.05 -23.32 35.33
CA THR A 383 1.61 -24.68 35.26
C THR A 383 3.03 -24.70 35.81
N ILE A 384 3.89 -23.74 35.42
CA ILE A 384 5.20 -23.52 36.00
C ILE A 384 5.09 -23.16 37.49
N THR A 385 4.12 -22.39 37.98
CA THR A 385 4.00 -22.14 39.44
C THR A 385 3.60 -23.38 40.22
N ILE A 386 2.72 -24.24 39.69
CA ILE A 386 2.34 -25.48 40.37
C ILE A 386 3.48 -26.50 40.29
N SER A 387 4.11 -26.63 39.11
CA SER A 387 5.31 -27.43 38.90
C SER A 387 6.46 -26.93 39.77
N THR A 388 6.67 -25.62 39.90
CA THR A 388 7.69 -25.02 40.76
C THR A 388 7.31 -25.10 42.23
N ILE A 389 6.05 -25.09 42.66
CA ILE A 389 5.73 -25.33 44.08
C ILE A 389 6.00 -26.80 44.45
N ILE A 390 5.71 -27.74 43.56
CA ILE A 390 6.00 -29.17 43.74
C ILE A 390 7.51 -29.41 43.69
N VAL A 391 8.20 -28.79 42.74
CA VAL A 391 9.65 -28.86 42.57
C VAL A 391 10.37 -28.10 43.68
N ILE A 392 9.91 -26.93 44.14
CA ILE A 392 10.43 -26.17 45.30
C ILE A 392 10.17 -26.93 46.59
N SER A 393 9.03 -27.61 46.76
CA SER A 393 8.82 -28.46 47.95
C SER A 393 9.76 -29.68 47.95
N SER A 394 10.00 -30.26 46.77
CA SER A 394 10.96 -31.36 46.58
C SER A 394 12.41 -30.89 46.74
N ILE A 395 12.72 -29.71 46.21
CA ILE A 395 14.01 -29.03 46.25
C ILE A 395 14.29 -28.48 47.65
N LEU A 396 13.33 -27.98 48.43
CA LEU A 396 13.54 -27.59 49.84
C LEU A 396 13.83 -28.82 50.71
N CYS A 397 13.25 -29.97 50.37
CA CYS A 397 13.59 -31.26 50.98
C CYS A 397 15.02 -31.71 50.62
N ILE A 398 15.51 -31.36 49.42
CA ILE A 398 16.86 -31.69 48.92
C ILE A 398 17.91 -30.62 49.33
N LEU A 399 17.53 -29.34 49.42
CA LEU A 399 18.36 -28.16 49.75
C LEU A 399 18.54 -27.95 51.26
N LYS A 400 17.72 -28.60 52.10
CA LYS A 400 18.11 -28.85 53.50
C LYS A 400 19.37 -29.74 53.61
N LYS A 401 19.79 -30.37 52.50
CA LYS A 401 20.91 -31.31 52.45
C LYS A 401 22.14 -30.80 51.69
N LYS A 402 22.06 -29.71 50.93
CA LYS A 402 23.23 -29.16 50.20
C LYS A 402 23.15 -27.65 50.04
N THR A 403 23.84 -26.98 50.95
CA THR A 403 24.12 -25.54 50.94
C THR A 403 25.13 -25.20 49.85
N VAL A 404 24.68 -24.38 48.89
CA VAL A 404 25.44 -23.36 48.14
C VAL A 404 26.54 -23.84 47.17
N ARG A 405 26.19 -23.89 45.88
CA ARG A 405 26.95 -23.24 44.78
C ARG A 405 26.07 -23.12 43.53
N SER A 406 26.26 -22.02 42.81
CA SER A 406 25.41 -21.42 41.76
C SER A 406 25.53 -22.09 40.38
N GLU A 407 24.39 -22.34 39.72
CA GLU A 407 24.15 -22.61 38.28
C GLU A 407 22.74 -22.04 37.96
N GLY A 408 22.33 -21.50 36.80
CA GLY A 408 22.83 -21.27 35.42
C GLY A 408 21.73 -20.42 34.73
N ILE A 409 21.85 -19.70 33.61
CA ILE A 409 22.62 -19.85 32.36
C ILE A 409 22.83 -21.32 31.98
N GLU A 410 21.73 -22.02 31.74
CA GLU A 410 21.71 -23.37 31.18
C GLU A 410 20.94 -23.44 29.83
N GLU A 411 20.69 -22.31 29.15
CA GLU A 411 19.96 -22.28 27.86
C GLU A 411 20.79 -21.75 26.67
N LEU A 412 22.08 -22.06 26.61
CA LEU A 412 22.80 -22.11 25.34
C LEU A 412 23.14 -23.58 25.08
N ASN A 413 22.21 -24.30 24.43
CA ASN A 413 22.43 -25.67 24.00
C ASN A 413 23.77 -25.77 23.25
N GLU A 414 24.65 -26.66 23.67
CA GLU A 414 25.89 -27.03 22.95
C GLU A 414 25.63 -27.50 21.49
N ARG A 415 24.36 -27.71 21.10
CA ARG A 415 23.96 -28.05 19.74
C ARG A 415 23.79 -26.85 18.80
N ASP A 416 23.59 -25.63 19.32
CA ASP A 416 23.34 -24.41 18.53
C ASP A 416 24.56 -23.50 18.37
N ILE A 417 25.63 -23.74 19.14
CA ILE A 417 26.92 -23.08 18.94
C ILE A 417 27.57 -23.75 17.73
N GLY A 418 27.59 -23.06 16.58
CA GLY A 418 28.26 -23.56 15.38
C GLY A 418 29.68 -24.06 15.71
N ARG A 419 30.10 -25.17 15.09
CA ARG A 419 31.33 -25.94 15.38
C ARG A 419 32.67 -25.15 15.41
N ASN A 420 32.67 -23.84 15.18
CA ASN A 420 33.84 -23.00 14.93
C ASN A 420 34.07 -21.85 15.94
N LEU A 421 33.21 -21.63 16.95
CA LEU A 421 33.43 -20.56 17.96
C LEU A 421 34.19 -21.06 19.20
N LYS A 422 35.19 -20.29 19.65
CA LYS A 422 35.92 -20.55 20.90
C LYS A 422 35.23 -19.89 22.10
N VAL A 423 35.10 -20.60 23.21
CA VAL A 423 34.71 -20.00 24.50
C VAL A 423 35.99 -19.61 25.24
N PHE A 424 36.17 -18.32 25.49
CA PHE A 424 37.33 -17.78 26.20
C PHE A 424 37.01 -17.60 27.68
N SER A 425 37.96 -17.91 28.56
CA SER A 425 37.83 -17.56 29.97
C SER A 425 38.09 -16.07 30.19
N PHE A 426 37.48 -15.49 31.23
CA PHE A 426 37.68 -14.07 31.54
C PHE A 426 39.15 -13.78 31.83
N ASP A 427 39.83 -14.69 32.53
CA ASP A 427 41.25 -14.52 32.88
C ASP A 427 42.15 -14.58 31.63
N GLN A 428 41.81 -15.40 30.64
CA GLN A 428 42.50 -15.42 29.35
C GLN A 428 42.32 -14.09 28.59
N ILE A 429 41.10 -13.55 28.54
CA ILE A 429 40.84 -12.25 27.89
C ILE A 429 41.54 -11.11 28.64
N LYS A 430 41.53 -11.16 29.98
CA LYS A 430 42.21 -10.19 30.83
C LYS A 430 43.72 -10.21 30.59
N GLU A 431 44.36 -11.36 30.49
CA GLU A 431 45.77 -11.49 30.15
C GLU A 431 46.04 -10.96 28.73
N THR A 432 45.25 -11.42 27.76
CA THR A 432 45.37 -11.09 26.33
C THR A 432 45.24 -9.58 26.05
N THR A 433 44.44 -8.86 26.84
CA THR A 433 44.22 -7.41 26.72
C THR A 433 45.11 -6.58 27.66
N ASN A 434 46.02 -7.22 28.41
CA ASN A 434 46.82 -6.60 29.47
C ASN A 434 45.95 -5.84 30.49
N ASN A 435 45.01 -6.58 31.10
CA ASN A 435 44.02 -6.11 32.05
C ASN A 435 43.15 -4.96 31.51
N PHE A 436 42.66 -5.09 30.28
CA PHE A 436 41.88 -4.05 29.59
C PHE A 436 42.57 -2.68 29.64
N SER A 437 43.90 -2.69 29.44
CA SER A 437 44.71 -1.47 29.51
C SER A 437 44.17 -0.40 28.56
N ILE A 438 44.10 0.84 29.03
CA ILE A 438 43.65 1.96 28.21
C ILE A 438 44.56 2.18 26.99
N LYS A 439 45.83 1.73 27.06
CA LYS A 439 46.78 1.75 25.94
C LYS A 439 46.37 0.80 24.80
N ASN A 440 45.57 -0.23 25.11
CA ASN A 440 45.06 -1.20 24.16
C ASN A 440 43.64 -0.85 23.71
N LYS A 441 43.02 0.22 24.21
CA LYS A 441 41.67 0.64 23.78
C LYS A 441 41.74 1.18 22.36
N ILE A 442 41.04 0.53 21.43
CA ILE A 442 41.03 0.88 20.00
C ILE A 442 39.75 1.60 19.56
N GLY A 443 38.69 1.54 20.36
CA GLY A 443 37.44 2.25 20.10
C GLY A 443 36.47 2.19 21.28
N GLU A 444 35.47 3.05 21.28
CA GLU A 444 34.36 3.06 22.23
C GLU A 444 33.14 3.69 21.57
N GLY A 445 32.01 2.99 21.63
CA GLY A 445 30.72 3.47 21.12
C GLY A 445 29.60 3.20 22.14
N GLY A 446 28.34 3.33 21.71
CA GLY A 446 27.16 3.12 22.57
C GLY A 446 27.06 1.73 23.20
N PHE A 447 27.82 0.75 22.67
CA PHE A 447 27.81 -0.64 23.10
C PHE A 447 28.98 -1.03 24.01
N GLY A 448 29.89 -0.09 24.31
CA GLY A 448 31.02 -0.31 25.21
C GLY A 448 32.40 -0.22 24.54
N PRO A 449 33.47 -0.35 25.34
CA PRO A 449 34.85 -0.23 24.87
C PRO A 449 35.35 -1.48 24.12
N VAL A 450 36.18 -1.24 23.10
CA VAL A 450 36.87 -2.28 22.32
C VAL A 450 38.37 -2.19 22.55
N TYR A 451 38.99 -3.34 22.84
CA TYR A 451 40.43 -3.45 23.13
C TYR A 451 41.14 -4.34 22.12
N LYS A 452 42.36 -3.97 21.73
CA LYS A 452 43.29 -4.85 21.03
C LYS A 452 43.88 -5.86 22.01
N GLY A 453 43.93 -7.13 21.61
CA GLY A 453 44.57 -8.19 22.36
C GLY A 453 45.46 -9.06 21.47
N ARG A 454 46.37 -9.81 22.10
CA ARG A 454 47.21 -10.82 21.43
C ARG A 454 47.12 -12.16 22.15
N LEU A 455 46.56 -13.16 21.46
CA LEU A 455 46.45 -14.52 21.97
C LEU A 455 47.83 -15.18 22.12
N SER A 456 47.89 -16.28 22.87
CA SER A 456 49.14 -17.01 23.15
C SER A 456 49.79 -17.64 21.93
N ASP A 457 49.01 -17.89 20.87
CA ASP A 457 49.49 -18.33 19.55
C ASP A 457 50.01 -17.17 18.68
N GLY A 458 49.99 -15.93 19.19
CA GLY A 458 50.45 -14.73 18.52
C GLY A 458 49.36 -14.02 17.70
N GLN A 459 48.16 -14.57 17.59
CA GLN A 459 47.05 -13.99 16.83
C GLN A 459 46.56 -12.69 17.47
N GLU A 460 46.41 -11.63 16.66
CA GLU A 460 45.81 -10.36 17.12
C GLU A 460 44.29 -10.43 17.04
N ILE A 461 43.62 -9.94 18.10
CA ILE A 461 42.17 -9.96 18.24
C ILE A 461 41.63 -8.59 18.68
N ALA A 462 40.35 -8.36 18.40
CA ALA A 462 39.57 -7.25 18.92
C ALA A 462 38.56 -7.77 19.95
N VAL A 463 38.58 -7.20 21.16
CA VAL A 463 37.77 -7.61 22.31
C VAL A 463 36.76 -6.52 22.61
N LYS A 464 35.49 -6.75 22.25
CA LYS A 464 34.36 -5.84 22.53
C LYS A 464 33.71 -6.25 23.84
N ARG A 465 33.83 -5.40 24.88
CA ARG A 465 33.26 -5.62 26.21
C ARG A 465 31.95 -4.84 26.33
N LEU A 466 30.83 -5.53 26.46
CA LEU A 466 29.51 -4.90 26.52
C LEU A 466 29.23 -4.33 27.93
N SER A 467 28.54 -3.19 28.00
CA SER A 467 28.25 -2.52 29.29
C SER A 467 27.20 -3.25 30.13
N GLU A 468 27.32 -3.22 31.46
CA GLU A 468 26.45 -3.91 32.43
C GLU A 468 25.00 -3.39 32.51
N CYS A 469 24.66 -2.23 31.94
CA CYS A 469 23.47 -1.46 32.35
C CYS A 469 22.23 -1.49 31.43
N SER A 470 21.99 -2.51 30.60
CA SER A 470 20.69 -2.60 29.90
C SER A 470 20.24 -4.03 29.58
N LYS A 471 18.92 -4.28 29.64
CA LYS A 471 18.30 -5.52 29.13
C LYS A 471 18.51 -5.67 27.61
N GLN A 472 18.71 -4.56 26.91
CA GLN A 472 18.98 -4.51 25.48
C GLN A 472 20.36 -5.10 25.12
N GLY A 473 21.39 -4.89 25.94
CA GLY A 473 22.74 -5.42 25.68
C GLY A 473 22.84 -6.96 25.75
N VAL A 474 21.91 -7.63 26.43
CA VAL A 474 21.84 -9.10 26.47
C VAL A 474 21.25 -9.65 25.17
N GLU A 475 20.17 -9.05 24.66
CA GLU A 475 19.54 -9.44 23.39
C GLU A 475 20.49 -9.19 22.22
N GLU A 476 21.20 -8.06 22.20
CA GLU A 476 22.19 -7.73 21.17
C GLU A 476 23.37 -8.71 21.19
N PHE A 477 23.90 -9.04 22.37
CA PHE A 477 24.94 -10.07 22.51
C PHE A 477 24.48 -11.43 21.96
N GLN A 478 23.28 -11.88 22.35
CA GLN A 478 22.73 -13.15 21.87
C GLN A 478 22.51 -13.14 20.35
N ASN A 479 22.03 -12.02 19.81
CA ASN A 479 21.82 -11.87 18.38
C ASN A 479 23.15 -11.90 17.62
N GLU A 480 24.16 -11.17 18.12
CA GLU A 480 25.49 -11.08 17.53
C GLU A 480 26.20 -12.45 17.57
N VAL A 481 26.12 -13.20 18.68
CA VAL A 481 26.64 -14.58 18.77
C VAL A 481 25.88 -15.53 17.83
N SER A 482 24.55 -15.46 17.77
CA SER A 482 23.73 -16.37 16.94
C SER A 482 23.89 -16.11 15.44
N LEU A 483 24.05 -14.86 15.03
CA LEU A 483 24.22 -14.45 13.64
C LEU A 483 25.66 -14.59 13.17
N ALA A 484 26.62 -13.95 13.86
CA ALA A 484 28.00 -13.92 13.42
C ALA A 484 28.65 -15.32 13.49
N SER A 485 28.09 -16.27 14.25
CA SER A 485 28.51 -17.68 14.22
C SER A 485 28.08 -18.43 12.95
N LYS A 486 27.03 -17.98 12.27
CA LYS A 486 26.43 -18.63 11.08
C LYS A 486 26.85 -17.98 9.78
N LEU A 487 27.41 -16.77 9.84
CA LEU A 487 27.81 -15.99 8.68
C LEU A 487 29.30 -16.18 8.42
N GLN A 488 29.64 -16.58 7.20
CA GLN A 488 31.02 -16.76 6.75
C GLN A 488 31.16 -16.19 5.34
N HIS A 489 31.72 -14.98 5.25
CA HIS A 489 31.98 -14.32 3.99
C HIS A 489 33.17 -13.38 4.12
N VAL A 490 33.94 -13.22 3.04
CA VAL A 490 35.18 -12.43 3.04
C VAL A 490 34.96 -10.94 3.31
N ASN A 491 33.73 -10.46 3.16
CA ASN A 491 33.31 -9.08 3.45
C ASN A 491 32.38 -8.95 4.67
N VAL A 492 32.33 -9.95 5.54
CA VAL A 492 31.62 -9.92 6.83
C VAL A 492 32.63 -10.19 7.94
N LEU A 493 32.58 -9.41 9.03
CA LEU A 493 33.54 -9.52 10.13
C LEU A 493 33.35 -10.87 10.86
N GLN A 494 34.42 -11.64 10.98
CA GLN A 494 34.36 -12.98 11.57
C GLN A 494 34.43 -12.92 13.10
N LEU A 495 33.38 -13.40 13.76
CA LEU A 495 33.41 -13.68 15.21
C LEU A 495 34.25 -14.95 15.45
N GLN A 496 35.25 -14.84 16.32
CA GLN A 496 36.13 -15.96 16.70
C GLN A 496 35.67 -16.66 17.98
N GLY A 497 34.99 -15.93 18.86
CA GLY A 497 34.52 -16.48 20.13
C GLY A 497 33.90 -15.45 21.05
N PHE A 498 33.59 -15.89 22.27
CA PHE A 498 32.96 -15.05 23.28
C PHE A 498 33.33 -15.48 24.71
N CYS A 499 33.07 -14.61 25.69
CA CYS A 499 33.20 -14.89 27.11
C CYS A 499 31.94 -14.42 27.85
N ILE A 500 31.42 -15.29 28.72
CA ILE A 500 30.26 -15.04 29.60
C ILE A 500 30.58 -15.24 31.10
N GLU A 501 31.87 -15.41 31.42
CA GLU A 501 32.30 -15.65 32.80
C GLU A 501 32.25 -14.37 33.64
N LYS A 502 32.06 -14.51 34.96
CA LYS A 502 32.08 -13.40 35.93
C LYS A 502 31.08 -12.27 35.60
N GLU A 503 29.92 -12.63 35.02
CA GLU A 503 28.84 -11.72 34.60
C GLU A 503 29.16 -10.80 33.40
N GLU A 504 30.37 -10.93 32.86
CA GLU A 504 30.85 -10.19 31.70
C GLU A 504 30.25 -10.72 30.40
N LYS A 505 29.99 -9.86 29.42
CA LYS A 505 29.56 -10.25 28.07
C LYS A 505 30.54 -9.68 27.08
N ILE A 506 31.42 -10.54 26.58
CA ILE A 506 32.55 -10.13 25.74
C ILE A 506 32.51 -10.89 24.42
N LEU A 507 32.66 -10.16 23.33
CA LEU A 507 32.78 -10.70 21.98
C LEU A 507 34.23 -10.57 21.50
N VAL A 508 34.75 -11.62 20.86
CA VAL A 508 36.11 -11.69 20.35
C VAL A 508 36.08 -11.81 18.83
N TYR A 509 36.55 -10.76 18.17
CA TYR A 509 36.65 -10.65 16.72
C TYR A 509 38.10 -10.74 16.24
N GLU A 510 38.27 -11.03 14.96
CA GLU A 510 39.53 -10.73 14.27
C GLU A 510 39.87 -9.23 14.36
N TYR A 511 41.17 -8.91 14.45
CA TYR A 511 41.63 -7.53 14.52
C TYR A 511 41.70 -6.91 13.12
N MET A 512 41.09 -5.73 12.97
CA MET A 512 41.10 -4.93 11.73
C MET A 512 42.14 -3.80 11.87
N SER A 513 43.27 -3.94 11.19
CA SER A 513 44.45 -3.07 11.35
C SER A 513 44.21 -1.63 10.88
N ASN A 514 43.35 -1.44 9.89
CA ASN A 514 43.07 -0.13 9.29
C ASN A 514 41.83 0.57 9.85
N ARG A 515 41.22 0.09 10.94
CA ARG A 515 40.06 0.71 11.62
C ARG A 515 38.81 0.78 10.71
N SER A 516 37.86 1.64 11.05
CA SER A 516 36.58 1.83 10.35
C SER A 516 36.69 2.81 9.17
N LEU A 517 35.79 2.71 8.20
CA LEU A 517 35.80 3.54 6.99
C LEU A 517 35.58 5.03 7.30
N ASP A 518 34.78 5.35 8.31
CA ASP A 518 34.55 6.73 8.77
C ASP A 518 35.81 7.45 9.27
N PHE A 519 36.80 6.69 9.78
CA PHE A 519 38.11 7.21 10.20
C PHE A 519 38.88 7.85 9.04
N TYR A 520 38.64 7.39 7.81
CA TYR A 520 39.21 7.97 6.59
C TYR A 520 38.27 9.00 5.97
N LEU A 521 36.97 8.70 5.85
CA LEU A 521 36.03 9.57 5.12
C LEU A 521 35.83 10.95 5.76
N TYR A 522 35.88 11.03 7.10
CA TYR A 522 35.58 12.28 7.82
C TYR A 522 36.83 13.05 8.27
N ASP A 523 38.03 12.55 7.95
CA ASP A 523 39.30 13.24 8.19
C ASP A 523 39.84 13.78 6.85
N PRO A 524 39.92 15.11 6.65
CA PRO A 524 40.32 15.70 5.36
C PRO A 524 41.71 15.29 4.86
N VAL A 525 42.62 14.86 5.75
CA VAL A 525 43.97 14.42 5.36
C VAL A 525 43.96 12.93 5.04
N LYS A 526 43.24 12.11 5.83
CA LYS A 526 43.14 10.66 5.57
C LYS A 526 42.18 10.32 4.43
N SER A 527 41.22 11.17 4.10
CA SER A 527 40.32 10.95 2.97
C SER A 527 41.08 10.91 1.64
N LEU A 528 42.23 11.59 1.56
CA LEU A 528 43.14 11.60 0.42
C LEU A 528 43.90 10.29 0.24
N THR A 529 43.98 9.43 1.28
CA THR A 529 44.59 8.09 1.15
C THR A 529 43.63 7.06 0.57
N LEU A 530 42.34 7.42 0.42
CA LEU A 530 41.34 6.64 -0.30
C LEU A 530 41.23 7.17 -1.73
N ASP A 531 42.10 6.73 -2.61
CA ASP A 531 41.96 6.99 -4.04
C ASP A 531 40.68 6.35 -4.61
N TRP A 532 40.32 6.74 -5.83
CA TRP A 532 39.08 6.29 -6.44
C TRP A 532 39.02 4.76 -6.61
N GLU A 533 40.15 4.13 -6.97
CA GLU A 533 40.22 2.67 -7.12
C GLU A 533 39.99 1.95 -5.78
N THR A 534 40.57 2.44 -4.69
CA THR A 534 40.37 1.91 -3.34
C THR A 534 38.92 2.10 -2.88
N ARG A 535 38.31 3.25 -3.18
CA ARG A 535 36.88 3.50 -2.88
C ARG A 535 35.96 2.54 -3.64
N VAL A 536 36.24 2.27 -4.91
CA VAL A 536 35.49 1.29 -5.71
C VAL A 536 35.63 -0.12 -5.13
N ARG A 537 36.85 -0.56 -4.78
CA ARG A 537 37.07 -1.86 -4.13
C ARG A 537 36.32 -1.99 -2.80
N ILE A 538 36.22 -0.90 -2.04
CA ILE A 538 35.45 -0.85 -0.80
C ILE A 538 33.94 -0.95 -1.09
N ILE A 539 33.41 -0.20 -2.07
CA ILE A 539 32.00 -0.26 -2.47
C ILE A 539 31.62 -1.67 -2.92
N GLU A 540 32.43 -2.26 -3.80
CA GLU A 540 32.22 -3.62 -4.33
C GLU A 540 32.27 -4.66 -3.20
N GLY A 541 33.25 -4.56 -2.29
CA GLY A 541 33.33 -5.48 -1.15
C GLY A 541 32.13 -5.37 -0.21
N VAL A 542 31.66 -4.16 0.11
CA VAL A 542 30.45 -3.97 0.93
C VAL A 542 29.23 -4.55 0.22
N THR A 543 29.12 -4.33 -1.08
CA THR A 543 28.02 -4.85 -1.92
C THR A 543 27.96 -6.37 -1.89
N GLN A 544 29.11 -7.02 -2.11
CA GLN A 544 29.22 -8.47 -2.07
C GLN A 544 28.90 -9.03 -0.68
N GLY A 545 29.31 -8.32 0.38
CA GLY A 545 28.91 -8.65 1.75
C GLY A 545 27.39 -8.59 1.96
N LEU A 546 26.72 -7.54 1.48
CA LEU A 546 25.27 -7.39 1.59
C LEU A 546 24.50 -8.42 0.76
N LEU A 547 24.96 -8.68 -0.47
CA LEU A 547 24.38 -9.68 -1.35
C LEU A 547 24.49 -11.08 -0.75
N TYR A 548 25.64 -11.41 -0.17
CA TYR A 548 25.80 -12.64 0.59
C TYR A 548 24.76 -12.74 1.71
N LEU A 549 24.63 -11.70 2.55
CA LEU A 549 23.71 -11.70 3.68
C LEU A 549 22.26 -11.92 3.27
N GLN A 550 21.83 -11.33 2.15
CA GLN A 550 20.43 -11.33 1.74
C GLN A 550 20.06 -12.51 0.83
N GLU A 551 20.94 -12.88 -0.09
CA GLU A 551 20.63 -13.83 -1.18
C GLU A 551 21.36 -15.17 -1.06
N TYR A 552 22.63 -15.17 -0.64
CA TYR A 552 23.47 -16.39 -0.72
C TYR A 552 23.69 -17.10 0.62
N SER A 553 23.42 -16.46 1.75
CA SER A 553 23.45 -17.12 3.06
C SER A 553 22.29 -18.11 3.22
N THR A 554 22.36 -19.01 4.19
CA THR A 554 21.29 -19.99 4.48
C THR A 554 19.96 -19.32 4.83
N PHE A 555 20.02 -18.07 5.31
CA PHE A 555 18.87 -17.24 5.67
C PHE A 555 18.99 -15.88 5.00
N THR A 556 17.89 -15.18 4.78
CA THR A 556 17.98 -13.76 4.41
C THR A 556 18.25 -12.96 5.67
N VAL A 557 19.40 -12.28 5.73
CA VAL A 557 19.84 -11.46 6.86
C VAL A 557 19.77 -9.99 6.50
N ILE A 558 19.03 -9.23 7.30
CA ILE A 558 18.91 -7.78 7.17
C ILE A 558 19.70 -7.10 8.30
N HIS A 559 20.70 -6.30 7.95
CA HIS A 559 21.63 -5.70 8.92
C HIS A 559 21.02 -4.57 9.78
N ARG A 560 20.21 -3.69 9.17
CA ARG A 560 19.47 -2.56 9.80
C ARG A 560 20.30 -1.44 10.46
N ASP A 561 21.62 -1.54 10.51
CA ASP A 561 22.54 -0.49 11.01
C ASP A 561 23.79 -0.37 10.12
N LEU A 562 23.62 -0.35 8.81
CA LEU A 562 24.73 -0.23 7.87
C LEU A 562 25.18 1.23 7.76
N LYS A 563 26.36 1.55 8.28
CA LYS A 563 26.97 2.90 8.26
C LYS A 563 28.50 2.81 8.17
N ALA A 564 29.17 3.90 7.79
CA ALA A 564 30.62 3.93 7.59
C ALA A 564 31.44 3.50 8.84
N SER A 565 30.94 3.77 10.06
CA SER A 565 31.59 3.32 11.30
C SER A 565 31.53 1.80 11.51
N ASN A 566 30.61 1.11 10.81
CA ASN A 566 30.38 -0.32 10.90
C ASN A 566 31.02 -1.10 9.73
N ILE A 567 31.73 -0.40 8.84
CA ILE A 567 32.58 -1.00 7.79
C ILE A 567 34.03 -0.93 8.27
N LEU A 568 34.60 -2.07 8.68
CA LEU A 568 36.00 -2.15 9.11
C LEU A 568 36.91 -2.53 7.94
N LEU A 569 38.16 -2.11 7.99
CA LEU A 569 39.16 -2.33 6.94
C LEU A 569 40.32 -3.17 7.48
N ASP A 570 40.66 -4.23 6.75
CA ASP A 570 41.86 -5.04 7.02
C ASP A 570 43.12 -4.38 6.46
N ASP A 571 44.26 -5.06 6.57
CA ASP A 571 45.58 -4.60 6.15
C ASP A 571 45.69 -4.34 4.65
N GLU A 572 44.82 -4.93 3.83
CA GLU A 572 44.73 -4.73 2.38
C GLU A 572 43.69 -3.67 1.96
N MET A 573 43.10 -2.96 2.93
CA MET A 573 41.99 -2.00 2.74
C MET A 573 40.70 -2.67 2.23
N LYS A 574 40.50 -3.95 2.50
CA LYS A 574 39.29 -4.68 2.13
C LYS A 574 38.20 -4.49 3.21
N PRO A 575 36.94 -4.23 2.82
CA PRO A 575 35.87 -3.96 3.77
C PRO A 575 35.30 -5.22 4.40
N ARG A 576 34.96 -5.14 5.68
CA ARG A 576 34.18 -6.11 6.43
C ARG A 576 33.02 -5.44 7.16
N ILE A 577 31.82 -5.92 6.90
CA ILE A 577 30.60 -5.48 7.56
C ILE A 577 30.57 -6.02 8.99
N SER A 578 30.34 -5.15 9.98
CA SER A 578 30.35 -5.46 11.41
C SER A 578 29.12 -4.93 12.13
N ASP A 579 28.91 -5.35 13.38
CA ASP A 579 27.84 -4.90 14.28
C ASP A 579 26.41 -5.41 13.94
N PHE A 580 26.22 -6.72 14.08
CA PHE A 580 24.95 -7.41 13.80
C PHE A 580 23.97 -7.40 14.98
N GLY A 581 24.20 -6.60 16.02
CA GLY A 581 23.41 -6.62 17.26
C GLY A 581 21.89 -6.44 17.05
N ILE A 582 21.47 -5.67 16.03
CA ILE A 582 20.05 -5.44 15.70
C ILE A 582 19.56 -6.10 14.41
N ALA A 583 20.39 -6.94 13.79
CA ALA A 583 20.09 -7.62 12.53
C ALA A 583 18.98 -8.68 12.69
N ARG A 584 18.29 -9.02 11.59
CA ARG A 584 17.14 -9.95 11.58
C ARG A 584 17.31 -11.07 10.55
N LEU A 585 16.83 -12.27 10.89
CA LEU A 585 16.87 -13.50 10.08
C LEU A 585 15.49 -13.85 9.52
N PHE A 586 15.44 -14.29 8.26
CA PHE A 586 14.24 -14.80 7.59
C PHE A 586 14.54 -16.14 6.87
N GLN A 587 13.58 -17.08 6.86
CA GLN A 587 13.69 -18.36 6.13
C GLN A 587 13.40 -18.16 4.63
N LYS A 588 14.11 -18.87 3.75
CA LYS A 588 14.02 -18.72 2.28
C LYS A 588 12.74 -19.28 1.65
N ASP A 589 12.03 -20.22 2.30
CA ASP A 589 10.92 -20.99 1.70
C ASP A 589 9.53 -20.77 2.35
N GLU A 590 9.38 -19.82 3.29
CA GLU A 590 8.05 -19.38 3.71
C GLU A 590 7.44 -18.54 2.58
N LYS A 591 6.43 -19.10 1.91
CA LYS A 591 5.60 -18.41 0.90
C LYS A 591 5.31 -16.98 1.34
N GLU A 592 5.41 -16.07 0.37
CA GLU A 592 5.05 -14.65 0.34
C GLU A 592 3.61 -14.38 0.85
N ALA A 593 3.38 -14.62 2.14
CA ALA A 593 2.11 -14.45 2.83
C ALA A 593 2.34 -13.55 4.04
N ASN A 594 2.67 -12.29 3.78
CA ASN A 594 2.50 -11.13 4.66
C ASN A 594 3.01 -9.88 3.95
N THR A 595 2.13 -9.22 3.19
CA THR A 595 2.43 -8.02 2.39
C THR A 595 2.89 -6.82 3.23
N GLY A 596 2.62 -6.78 4.53
CA GLY A 596 3.14 -5.76 5.46
C GLY A 596 4.63 -5.93 5.83
N LYS A 597 5.16 -7.17 5.85
CA LYS A 597 6.58 -7.44 6.13
C LYS A 597 7.50 -7.07 4.97
N ILE A 598 6.99 -7.13 3.74
CA ILE A 598 7.72 -6.79 2.51
C ILE A 598 8.16 -5.31 2.53
N SER A 599 7.37 -4.41 3.11
CA SER A 599 7.70 -2.99 3.31
C SER A 599 8.98 -2.80 4.15
N MET A 600 9.06 -3.44 5.34
CA MET A 600 10.25 -3.36 6.21
C MET A 600 11.45 -4.14 5.68
N LEU A 601 11.23 -5.22 4.94
CA LEU A 601 12.28 -5.91 4.19
C LEU A 601 12.89 -4.91 3.18
N ASN A 602 12.07 -4.20 2.42
CA ASN A 602 12.49 -3.31 1.33
C ASN A 602 13.10 -1.97 1.78
N GLU A 603 12.72 -1.44 2.94
CA GLU A 603 13.39 -0.28 3.55
C GLU A 603 14.87 -0.56 3.89
N ALA A 604 15.21 -1.82 4.15
CA ALA A 604 16.55 -2.25 4.55
C ALA A 604 17.32 -3.00 3.46
N TYR A 605 16.72 -3.24 2.29
CA TYR A 605 17.34 -3.84 1.11
C TYR A 605 18.30 -2.92 0.37
N THR A 606 18.32 -1.61 0.68
CA THR A 606 19.04 -0.63 -0.15
C THR A 606 20.20 0.05 0.54
N PRO A 607 21.37 0.15 -0.12
CA PRO A 607 22.54 0.81 0.44
C PRO A 607 22.45 2.33 0.30
N GLY A 608 21.46 2.94 0.95
CA GLY A 608 21.27 4.39 0.94
C GLY A 608 22.39 5.20 1.62
N ASN A 609 23.31 4.53 2.31
CA ASN A 609 24.47 5.15 2.96
C ASN A 609 25.77 5.07 2.13
N MET A 610 25.75 4.45 0.94
CA MET A 610 26.93 4.42 0.04
C MET A 610 27.20 5.76 -0.67
N MET A 611 26.24 6.69 -0.68
CA MET A 611 26.40 8.04 -1.26
C MET A 611 27.57 8.84 -0.64
N PHE A 612 27.98 8.50 0.59
CA PHE A 612 29.06 9.17 1.34
C PHE A 612 30.47 8.68 1.00
N ILE A 613 30.61 7.56 0.29
CA ILE A 613 31.93 7.06 -0.13
C ILE A 613 32.44 7.87 -1.35
N ALA A 614 31.56 8.55 -2.09
CA ALA A 614 31.90 9.27 -3.33
C ALA A 614 31.86 10.81 -3.24
N SER A 615 31.41 11.41 -2.12
CA SER A 615 31.16 12.87 -2.02
C SER A 615 32.30 13.67 -1.38
N GLU A 616 32.43 14.94 -1.75
CA GLU A 616 33.28 15.94 -1.07
C GLU A 616 33.10 15.97 0.46
N SER A 617 34.23 16.07 1.16
CA SER A 617 34.33 16.39 2.59
C SER A 617 33.91 17.85 2.84
N CYS A 618 32.60 18.13 2.88
CA CYS A 618 32.10 19.42 3.36
C CYS A 618 31.35 19.24 4.69
N CYS A 619 31.98 19.67 5.79
CA CYS A 619 31.49 19.57 7.17
C CYS A 619 30.18 20.37 7.47
N CYS A 620 29.58 21.06 6.50
CA CYS A 620 28.66 22.17 6.77
C CYS A 620 27.21 22.02 6.27
N LYS A 621 26.78 20.86 5.72
CA LYS A 621 25.39 20.65 5.23
C LYS A 621 24.74 19.38 5.79
N SER A 622 23.43 19.44 6.05
CA SER A 622 22.64 18.30 6.51
C SER A 622 22.52 17.19 5.43
N LEU A 623 22.20 15.97 5.86
CA LEU A 623 22.04 14.79 4.99
C LEU A 623 21.00 15.02 3.86
N VAL A 624 19.91 15.71 4.18
CA VAL A 624 18.81 16.01 3.25
C VAL A 624 19.25 17.03 2.20
N GLU A 625 19.93 18.10 2.61
CA GLU A 625 20.45 19.13 1.70
C GLU A 625 21.49 18.57 0.73
N ARG A 626 22.34 17.63 1.16
CA ARG A 626 23.30 16.95 0.27
C ARG A 626 22.62 16.07 -0.77
N ARG A 627 21.56 15.36 -0.41
CA ARG A 627 20.76 14.54 -1.35
C ARG A 627 20.09 15.40 -2.41
N ILE A 628 19.46 16.50 -1.99
CA ILE A 628 18.81 17.45 -2.90
C ILE A 628 19.85 18.05 -3.86
N HIS A 629 21.02 18.46 -3.35
CA HIS A 629 22.07 19.04 -4.16
C HIS A 629 22.66 18.06 -5.19
N ALA A 630 22.95 16.81 -4.79
CA ALA A 630 23.42 15.76 -5.70
C ALA A 630 22.40 15.45 -6.81
N TYR A 631 21.12 15.40 -6.44
CA TYR A 631 20.01 15.16 -7.35
C TYR A 631 19.84 16.30 -8.37
N GLU A 632 19.91 17.55 -7.93
CA GLU A 632 19.87 18.74 -8.80
C GLU A 632 21.04 18.78 -9.80
N LEU A 633 22.25 18.46 -9.36
CA LEU A 633 23.44 18.40 -10.22
C LEU A 633 23.32 17.26 -11.25
N CYS A 634 22.83 16.09 -10.85
CA CYS A 634 22.55 14.98 -11.76
C CYS A 634 21.50 15.34 -12.82
N GLN A 635 20.40 16.00 -12.44
CA GLN A 635 19.36 16.42 -13.39
C GLN A 635 19.87 17.44 -14.43
N LYS A 636 20.78 18.33 -14.02
CA LYS A 636 21.35 19.38 -14.89
C LYS A 636 22.48 18.86 -15.80
N GLY A 637 22.86 17.59 -15.70
CA GLY A 637 23.99 17.02 -16.43
C GLY A 637 25.36 17.36 -15.83
N ASN A 638 25.39 17.97 -14.65
CA ASN A 638 26.59 18.46 -13.94
C ASN A 638 26.97 17.56 -12.76
N GLY A 639 26.69 16.25 -12.86
CA GLY A 639 26.98 15.31 -11.78
C GLY A 639 28.45 15.21 -11.38
N VAL A 640 29.35 15.64 -12.26
CA VAL A 640 30.81 15.70 -12.01
C VAL A 640 31.16 16.71 -10.90
N ASP A 641 30.37 17.78 -10.79
CA ASP A 641 30.58 18.85 -9.80
C ASP A 641 30.30 18.39 -8.36
N PHE A 642 29.70 17.19 -8.18
CA PHE A 642 29.48 16.58 -6.87
C PHE A 642 30.61 15.62 -6.45
N ILE A 643 31.47 15.21 -7.39
CA ILE A 643 32.59 14.30 -7.14
C ILE A 643 33.75 15.13 -6.57
N ASP A 644 34.38 14.61 -5.50
CA ASP A 644 35.55 15.23 -4.89
C ASP A 644 36.61 15.59 -5.97
N PRO A 645 37.00 16.88 -6.10
CA PRO A 645 37.97 17.32 -7.08
C PRO A 645 39.31 16.58 -6.99
N SER A 646 39.69 16.07 -5.80
CA SER A 646 40.91 15.28 -5.65
C SER A 646 40.80 13.86 -6.22
N LEU A 647 39.60 13.42 -6.60
CA LEU A 647 39.29 12.12 -7.17
C LEU A 647 38.98 12.20 -8.68
N GLN A 648 38.93 13.40 -9.27
CA GLN A 648 38.63 13.59 -10.69
C GLN A 648 39.81 13.10 -11.55
N ASP A 649 39.64 11.96 -12.20
CA ASP A 649 40.51 11.45 -13.27
C ASP A 649 39.70 11.44 -14.57
N ASP A 650 40.14 12.20 -15.57
CA ASP A 650 39.47 12.38 -16.87
C ASP A 650 39.11 11.05 -17.55
N PHE A 651 39.86 9.97 -17.30
CA PHE A 651 39.58 8.64 -17.85
C PHE A 651 38.47 7.87 -17.11
N GLN A 652 38.07 8.29 -15.91
CA GLN A 652 37.14 7.57 -15.03
C GLN A 652 35.89 8.36 -14.59
N ILE A 653 35.76 9.64 -14.96
CA ILE A 653 34.59 10.50 -14.65
C ILE A 653 33.25 9.80 -14.97
N SER A 654 33.16 9.12 -16.12
CA SER A 654 31.94 8.39 -16.50
C SER A 654 31.58 7.24 -15.55
N LYS A 655 32.59 6.58 -14.95
CA LYS A 655 32.40 5.52 -13.95
C LYS A 655 32.01 6.15 -12.60
N GLN A 656 32.62 7.25 -12.22
CA GLN A 656 32.32 7.97 -10.98
C GLN A 656 30.88 8.50 -10.91
N VAL A 657 30.41 9.13 -11.98
CA VAL A 657 29.02 9.60 -12.09
C VAL A 657 28.02 8.44 -12.02
N ARG A 658 28.37 7.25 -12.54
CA ARG A 658 27.52 6.04 -12.46
C ARG A 658 27.33 5.55 -11.03
N TYR A 659 28.40 5.46 -10.23
CA TYR A 659 28.25 5.08 -8.81
C TYR A 659 27.40 6.07 -8.03
N MET A 660 27.53 7.38 -8.32
CA MET A 660 26.68 8.41 -7.71
C MET A 660 25.20 8.25 -8.10
N GLN A 661 24.90 7.99 -9.37
CA GLN A 661 23.52 7.77 -9.83
C GLN A 661 22.88 6.54 -9.18
N VAL A 662 23.62 5.44 -9.08
CA VAL A 662 23.14 4.23 -8.39
C VAL A 662 22.91 4.52 -6.91
N ALA A 663 23.81 5.24 -6.25
CA ALA A 663 23.62 5.65 -4.85
C ALA A 663 22.37 6.54 -4.65
N LEU A 664 22.04 7.41 -5.61
CA LEU A 664 20.82 8.24 -5.59
C LEU A 664 19.53 7.41 -5.77
N LEU A 665 19.57 6.32 -6.53
CA LEU A 665 18.46 5.37 -6.63
C LEU A 665 18.28 4.60 -5.31
N CYS A 666 19.38 4.30 -4.60
CA CYS A 666 19.31 3.61 -3.32
C CYS A 666 18.73 4.45 -2.16
N VAL A 667 18.57 5.76 -2.33
CA VAL A 667 18.04 6.69 -1.31
C VAL A 667 16.66 7.27 -1.63
N GLN A 668 15.95 6.72 -2.62
CA GLN A 668 14.61 7.19 -2.99
C GLN A 668 13.64 7.15 -1.81
N GLU A 669 12.76 8.13 -1.70
CA GLU A 669 11.83 8.25 -0.58
C GLU A 669 10.87 7.05 -0.52
N LYS A 670 10.34 6.66 -1.69
CA LYS A 670 9.53 5.46 -1.88
C LYS A 670 10.42 4.24 -2.05
N TRP A 671 10.13 3.17 -1.31
CA TRP A 671 10.92 1.94 -1.37
C TRP A 671 10.74 1.21 -2.71
N GLU A 672 9.63 1.41 -3.41
CA GLU A 672 9.37 0.83 -4.74
C GLU A 672 10.26 1.43 -5.85
N ASP A 673 10.92 2.55 -5.56
CA ASP A 673 11.83 3.27 -6.46
C ASP A 673 13.30 2.90 -6.24
N ARG A 674 13.55 2.02 -5.26
CA ARG A 674 14.88 1.59 -4.83
C ARG A 674 15.24 0.24 -5.49
N PRO A 675 16.48 0.07 -5.99
CA PRO A 675 16.90 -1.21 -6.56
C PRO A 675 17.14 -2.27 -5.46
N SER A 676 16.75 -3.52 -5.71
CA SER A 676 17.14 -4.68 -4.90
C SER A 676 18.66 -4.91 -4.93
N MET A 677 19.21 -5.70 -3.98
CA MET A 677 20.66 -6.01 -4.00
C MET A 677 21.08 -6.86 -5.20
N LEU A 678 20.19 -7.68 -5.75
CA LEU A 678 20.41 -8.37 -7.03
C LEU A 678 20.51 -7.37 -8.19
N GLU A 679 19.57 -6.42 -8.26
CA GLU A 679 19.63 -5.33 -9.26
C GLU A 679 20.86 -4.44 -9.05
N TYR A 680 21.31 -4.22 -7.81
CA TYR A 680 22.51 -3.44 -7.49
C TYR A 680 23.80 -4.19 -7.89
N ASP A 681 23.92 -5.49 -7.62
CA ASP A 681 25.10 -6.29 -7.97
C ASP A 681 25.21 -6.52 -9.49
N GLU A 682 24.07 -6.77 -10.15
CA GLU A 682 23.96 -6.78 -11.60
C GLU A 682 24.36 -5.43 -12.23
N CYS A 683 24.10 -4.32 -11.53
CA CYS A 683 24.56 -2.97 -11.91
C CYS A 683 26.06 -2.73 -11.66
N GLY A 684 26.71 -3.50 -10.77
CA GLY A 684 28.04 -3.22 -10.24
C GLY A 684 29.19 -4.07 -10.81
N VAL A 685 28.95 -5.29 -11.29
CA VAL A 685 30.05 -6.28 -11.45
C VAL A 685 30.27 -6.81 -12.88
N THR A 686 29.45 -6.45 -13.88
CA THR A 686 29.69 -6.93 -15.25
C THR A 686 29.67 -5.82 -16.30
N ASN A 687 30.53 -5.99 -17.32
CA ASN A 687 30.57 -5.19 -18.55
C ASN A 687 29.26 -5.26 -19.38
N ASP A 688 28.22 -5.93 -18.86
CA ASP A 688 26.88 -6.03 -19.43
C ASP A 688 25.89 -4.98 -18.88
N TYR A 689 26.41 -3.92 -18.27
CA TYR A 689 25.69 -2.67 -17.99
C TYR A 689 24.97 -2.09 -19.22
N LEU A 690 25.35 -2.49 -20.44
CA LEU A 690 24.67 -2.06 -21.66
C LEU A 690 23.22 -2.55 -21.77
N VAL A 691 22.77 -3.60 -21.09
CA VAL A 691 21.40 -4.14 -21.26
C VAL A 691 20.40 -3.56 -20.25
N TYR A 692 20.80 -3.37 -18.99
CA TYR A 692 19.92 -2.84 -17.94
C TYR A 692 19.94 -1.30 -17.86
N GLN A 693 21.10 -0.66 -18.08
CA GLN A 693 21.07 0.75 -18.47
C GLN A 693 20.51 0.92 -19.88
N GLN A 694 20.60 -0.01 -20.85
CA GLN A 694 19.73 0.15 -22.03
C GLN A 694 18.27 0.24 -21.64
N GLN A 695 17.75 -0.41 -20.59
CA GLN A 695 16.32 -0.32 -20.28
C GLN A 695 15.94 0.97 -19.52
N ILE A 696 16.70 1.39 -18.50
CA ILE A 696 16.41 2.62 -17.72
C ILE A 696 16.95 3.87 -18.42
N TYR A 697 18.16 3.80 -18.99
CA TYR A 697 18.72 4.81 -19.88
C TYR A 697 18.03 4.79 -21.27
N TYR A 698 17.45 3.70 -21.82
CA TYR A 698 16.44 3.85 -22.93
C TYR A 698 15.17 4.49 -22.41
N ASN A 699 14.67 4.20 -21.22
CA ASN A 699 13.40 4.86 -20.82
C ASN A 699 13.61 6.37 -20.60
N LEU A 700 14.81 6.78 -20.16
CA LEU A 700 15.22 8.18 -20.04
C LEU A 700 15.76 8.80 -21.36
N MET A 701 16.36 8.02 -22.28
CA MET A 701 16.93 8.51 -23.57
C MET A 701 16.16 8.10 -24.84
N SER A 702 15.43 6.98 -24.86
CA SER A 702 14.56 6.55 -25.97
C SER A 702 13.21 7.27 -26.02
N GLY A 703 12.91 8.07 -24.99
CA GLY A 703 11.68 8.85 -24.88
C GLY A 703 10.45 7.98 -24.64
N SER A 704 9.42 8.58 -24.04
CA SER A 704 8.12 7.92 -23.90
C SER A 704 7.55 7.55 -25.26
N VAL A 705 6.92 6.38 -25.36
CA VAL A 705 6.27 5.95 -26.61
C VAL A 705 4.99 6.76 -26.79
N LYS A 706 4.99 7.64 -27.78
CA LYS A 706 3.83 8.34 -28.33
C LYS A 706 3.52 7.69 -29.68
N GLY A 707 2.64 6.69 -29.68
CA GLY A 707 2.33 5.82 -30.81
C GLY A 707 1.05 6.20 -31.55
N ALA A 708 0.94 5.85 -32.82
CA ALA A 708 -0.35 5.80 -33.52
C ALA A 708 -0.36 4.78 -34.67
N TYR A 709 -1.48 4.09 -34.85
CA TYR A 709 -1.72 3.24 -36.01
C TYR A 709 -2.18 4.07 -37.21
N TYR A 710 -1.62 3.75 -38.37
CA TYR A 710 -1.93 4.32 -39.68
C TYR A 710 -2.61 3.25 -40.55
N PRO A 711 -3.91 3.39 -40.84
CA PRO A 711 -4.61 2.44 -41.68
C PRO A 711 -4.19 2.57 -43.15
N SER A 712 -3.78 1.46 -43.77
CA SER A 712 -3.28 1.41 -45.15
C SER A 712 -4.36 1.81 -46.16
N TRP A 713 -5.63 1.49 -45.87
CA TRP A 713 -6.78 1.90 -46.67
C TRP A 713 -7.07 3.41 -46.59
N ALA A 714 -6.46 4.14 -45.66
CA ALA A 714 -6.58 5.60 -45.60
C ALA A 714 -5.61 6.32 -46.57
N PHE A 715 -4.79 5.61 -47.35
CA PHE A 715 -3.73 6.22 -48.15
C PHE A 715 -4.22 7.28 -49.16
N SER A 716 -5.37 7.06 -49.79
CA SER A 716 -5.93 7.97 -50.80
C SER A 716 -6.53 9.25 -50.20
N THR A 717 -7.10 9.16 -48.99
CA THR A 717 -7.79 10.28 -48.31
C THR A 717 -6.93 10.97 -47.26
N PHE A 718 -5.95 10.25 -46.70
CA PHE A 718 -5.03 10.69 -45.67
C PHE A 718 -3.64 10.08 -45.94
N PRO A 719 -2.88 10.61 -46.91
CA PRO A 719 -1.57 10.06 -47.26
C PRO A 719 -0.57 10.21 -46.11
N PRO A 720 0.51 9.41 -46.05
CA PRO A 720 1.51 9.48 -44.96
C PRO A 720 2.15 10.86 -44.81
N SER A 721 2.21 11.63 -45.90
CA SER A 721 2.66 13.02 -45.93
C SER A 721 1.76 13.98 -45.16
N SER A 722 0.56 13.57 -44.76
CA SER A 722 -0.34 14.37 -43.93
C SER A 722 -0.03 14.25 -42.45
N ILE A 723 0.66 13.18 -42.01
CA ILE A 723 0.93 12.90 -40.60
C ILE A 723 1.85 13.99 -40.00
N ASP A 724 1.44 14.59 -38.89
CA ASP A 724 2.30 15.45 -38.06
C ASP A 724 3.20 14.57 -37.18
N THR A 725 4.37 14.22 -37.72
CA THR A 725 5.38 13.41 -37.04
C THR A 725 6.00 14.11 -35.82
N SER A 726 5.71 15.40 -35.57
CA SER A 726 6.14 16.07 -34.34
C SER A 726 5.41 15.52 -33.11
N LEU A 727 4.21 14.95 -33.30
CA LEU A 727 3.32 14.48 -32.24
C LEU A 727 3.62 13.05 -31.77
N PHE A 728 4.34 12.30 -32.60
CA PHE A 728 4.59 10.87 -32.39
C PHE A 728 6.06 10.54 -32.36
N THR A 729 6.35 9.39 -31.75
CA THR A 729 7.65 8.73 -31.75
C THR A 729 7.63 7.46 -32.59
N HIS A 730 6.46 6.79 -32.64
CA HIS A 730 6.26 5.51 -33.32
C HIS A 730 4.98 5.59 -34.17
N ILE A 731 5.02 5.15 -35.42
CA ILE A 731 3.84 4.99 -36.28
C ILE A 731 3.78 3.55 -36.79
N TYR A 732 2.61 2.93 -36.68
CA TYR A 732 2.36 1.55 -37.07
C TYR A 732 1.58 1.50 -38.37
N TYR A 733 2.13 0.92 -39.44
CA TYR A 733 1.41 0.66 -40.69
C TYR A 733 0.47 -0.53 -40.49
N ALA A 734 -0.85 -0.28 -40.49
CA ALA A 734 -1.89 -1.27 -40.30
C ALA A 734 -2.58 -1.57 -41.64
N PHE A 735 -2.53 -2.76 -42.22
CA PHE A 735 -1.82 -3.95 -41.78
C PHE A 735 -1.11 -4.62 -42.95
N LEU A 736 -0.16 -5.50 -42.62
CA LEU A 736 0.30 -6.55 -43.52
C LEU A 736 -0.25 -7.89 -43.06
N VAL A 737 -0.51 -8.75 -44.05
CA VAL A 737 -1.18 -10.02 -43.82
C VAL A 737 -0.34 -11.13 -44.45
N PRO A 738 0.06 -12.17 -43.68
CA PRO A 738 0.81 -13.28 -44.24
C PRO A 738 -0.11 -14.23 -45.03
N ASN A 739 0.47 -14.86 -46.04
CA ASN A 739 -0.15 -15.93 -46.82
C ASN A 739 -0.66 -17.05 -45.90
N ASN A 740 -1.87 -17.51 -46.15
CA ASN A 740 -2.57 -18.43 -45.26
C ASN A 740 -1.98 -19.87 -45.23
N THR A 741 -1.10 -20.19 -46.18
CA THR A 741 -0.46 -21.51 -46.33
C THR A 741 1.03 -21.45 -46.03
N THR A 742 1.75 -20.49 -46.62
CA THR A 742 3.21 -20.40 -46.45
C THR A 742 3.61 -19.61 -45.21
N PHE A 743 2.68 -18.81 -44.66
CA PHE A 743 2.89 -17.84 -43.59
C PHE A 743 3.94 -16.78 -43.90
N LYS A 744 4.28 -16.59 -45.17
CA LYS A 744 5.15 -15.52 -45.66
C LYS A 744 4.34 -14.33 -46.14
N PHE A 745 4.95 -13.16 -46.17
CA PHE A 745 4.36 -11.96 -46.75
C PHE A 745 4.62 -11.93 -48.26
N ASP A 746 3.56 -12.07 -49.05
CA ASP A 746 3.60 -11.92 -50.50
C ASP A 746 3.29 -10.45 -50.83
N ILE A 747 4.33 -9.64 -51.03
CA ILE A 747 4.19 -8.20 -51.28
C ILE A 747 4.23 -7.94 -52.79
N ASP A 748 3.09 -7.52 -53.35
CA ASP A 748 2.97 -7.11 -54.75
C ASP A 748 3.57 -5.71 -55.01
N ASP A 749 3.63 -5.31 -56.28
CA ASP A 749 4.25 -4.04 -56.69
C ASP A 749 3.51 -2.80 -56.16
N GLU A 750 2.19 -2.89 -56.04
CA GLU A 750 1.36 -1.82 -55.48
C GLU A 750 1.65 -1.63 -53.99
N THR A 751 1.56 -2.69 -53.20
CA THR A 751 1.84 -2.68 -51.77
C THR A 751 3.31 -2.30 -51.51
N SER A 752 4.24 -2.81 -52.32
CA SER A 752 5.66 -2.41 -52.29
C SER A 752 5.81 -0.89 -52.42
N THR A 753 5.11 -0.27 -53.37
CA THR A 753 5.11 1.17 -53.57
C THR A 753 4.54 1.92 -52.37
N LEU A 754 3.43 1.44 -51.80
CA LEU A 754 2.81 2.03 -50.60
C LEU A 754 3.74 1.96 -49.39
N LEU A 755 4.39 0.82 -49.15
CA LEU A 755 5.32 0.63 -48.03
C LEU A 755 6.54 1.53 -48.17
N ILE A 756 7.13 1.62 -49.37
CA ILE A 756 8.26 2.52 -49.65
C ILE A 756 7.84 3.96 -49.43
N ASN A 757 6.68 4.38 -49.95
CA ASN A 757 6.17 5.73 -49.78
C ASN A 757 5.96 6.06 -48.30
N PHE A 758 5.33 5.14 -47.55
CA PHE A 758 5.09 5.31 -46.12
C PHE A 758 6.39 5.52 -45.33
N THR A 759 7.36 4.61 -45.44
CA THR A 759 8.59 4.71 -44.64
C THR A 759 9.49 5.85 -45.09
N SER A 760 9.61 6.10 -46.39
CA SER A 760 10.44 7.20 -46.92
C SER A 760 9.86 8.57 -46.56
N THR A 761 8.54 8.75 -46.68
CA THR A 761 7.87 10.02 -46.37
C THR A 761 8.01 10.36 -44.89
N LEU A 762 7.70 9.45 -43.98
CA LEU A 762 7.78 9.74 -42.53
C LEU A 762 9.22 9.97 -42.08
N ARG A 763 10.17 9.20 -42.61
CA ARG A 763 11.60 9.37 -42.31
C ARG A 763 12.15 10.69 -42.85
N SER A 764 11.68 11.15 -44.02
CA SER A 764 12.07 12.45 -44.59
C SER A 764 11.55 13.62 -43.75
N LYS A 765 10.31 13.54 -43.24
CA LYS A 765 9.74 14.57 -42.36
C LYS A 765 10.45 14.64 -41.01
N ARG A 766 10.75 13.49 -40.40
CA ARG A 766 11.42 13.42 -39.11
C ARG A 766 12.24 12.13 -38.99
N PRO A 767 13.57 12.19 -39.18
CA PRO A 767 14.43 11.00 -39.15
C PRO A 767 14.40 10.19 -37.85
N SER A 768 13.96 10.80 -36.74
CA SER A 768 13.89 10.15 -35.43
C SER A 768 12.62 9.30 -35.22
N VAL A 769 11.57 9.46 -36.04
CA VAL A 769 10.34 8.65 -35.90
C VAL A 769 10.61 7.21 -36.32
N LYS A 770 10.16 6.27 -35.49
CA LYS A 770 10.21 4.84 -35.75
C LYS A 770 8.96 4.38 -36.48
N THR A 771 9.14 3.54 -37.47
CA THR A 771 8.04 2.93 -38.24
C THR A 771 8.02 1.44 -38.00
N LEU A 772 6.85 0.90 -37.66
CA LEU A 772 6.61 -0.54 -37.56
C LEU A 772 5.50 -0.90 -38.55
N PHE A 773 5.47 -2.10 -39.09
CA PHE A 773 4.24 -2.62 -39.70
C PHE A 773 3.56 -3.57 -38.73
N SER A 774 2.25 -3.44 -38.61
CA SER A 774 1.44 -4.34 -37.79
C SER A 774 0.90 -5.48 -38.64
N VAL A 775 0.90 -6.67 -38.06
CA VAL A 775 0.53 -7.92 -38.70
C VAL A 775 -0.82 -8.39 -38.17
N GLY A 776 -1.84 -8.43 -39.04
CA GLY A 776 -3.17 -8.92 -38.67
C GLY A 776 -4.22 -7.83 -38.63
N GLY A 777 -4.83 -7.66 -37.45
CA GLY A 777 -6.03 -6.85 -37.21
C GLY A 777 -7.30 -7.69 -37.13
N GLY A 778 -8.35 -7.14 -36.51
CA GLY A 778 -9.61 -7.84 -36.23
C GLY A 778 -10.33 -8.47 -37.43
N GLY A 779 -10.05 -8.02 -38.66
CA GLY A 779 -10.62 -8.56 -39.90
C GLY A 779 -9.99 -9.86 -40.41
N GLU A 780 -8.81 -10.27 -39.92
CA GLU A 780 -8.05 -11.40 -40.51
C GLU A 780 -8.36 -12.78 -39.91
N GLY A 781 -9.08 -12.79 -38.78
CA GLY A 781 -9.55 -13.99 -38.09
C GLY A 781 -8.46 -14.75 -37.31
N PRO A 782 -8.76 -15.27 -36.10
CA PRO A 782 -7.76 -15.83 -35.20
C PRO A 782 -7.17 -17.17 -35.66
N ALA A 783 -7.90 -17.92 -36.50
CA ALA A 783 -7.50 -19.26 -36.93
C ALA A 783 -6.22 -19.28 -37.78
N ARG A 784 -5.95 -18.21 -38.53
CA ARG A 784 -4.71 -18.10 -39.33
C ARG A 784 -3.48 -18.04 -38.42
N PHE A 785 -3.55 -17.21 -37.39
CA PHE A 785 -2.46 -17.05 -36.44
C PHE A 785 -2.26 -18.29 -35.57
N SER A 786 -3.34 -18.98 -35.19
CA SER A 786 -3.25 -20.27 -34.50
C SER A 786 -2.48 -21.30 -35.33
N ARG A 787 -2.82 -21.45 -36.63
CA ARG A 787 -2.08 -22.34 -37.55
C ARG A 787 -0.62 -21.91 -37.71
N MET A 788 -0.36 -20.61 -37.90
CA MET A 788 0.99 -20.08 -38.03
C MET A 788 1.85 -20.38 -36.78
N ALA A 789 1.29 -20.21 -35.58
CA ALA A 789 1.99 -20.38 -34.32
C ALA A 789 2.17 -21.86 -33.90
N SER A 790 1.37 -22.77 -34.48
CA SER A 790 1.25 -24.16 -34.02
C SER A 790 2.51 -25.03 -34.16
N THR A 791 3.37 -24.80 -35.16
CA THR A 791 4.57 -25.63 -35.40
C THR A 791 5.84 -24.78 -35.50
N SER A 792 7.00 -25.34 -35.16
CA SER A 792 8.28 -24.63 -35.29
C SER A 792 8.58 -24.22 -36.74
N ALA A 793 8.22 -25.05 -37.72
CA ALA A 793 8.43 -24.75 -39.14
C ALA A 793 7.59 -23.57 -39.63
N SER A 794 6.30 -23.52 -39.25
CA SER A 794 5.41 -22.42 -39.62
C SER A 794 5.82 -21.11 -38.95
N ARG A 795 6.17 -21.14 -37.66
CA ARG A 795 6.70 -19.98 -36.93
C ARG A 795 7.97 -19.45 -37.57
N LEU A 796 8.93 -20.32 -37.89
CA LEU A 796 10.19 -19.92 -38.51
C LEU A 796 9.97 -19.29 -39.90
N SER A 797 9.05 -19.82 -40.71
CA SER A 797 8.69 -19.26 -42.01
C SER A 797 8.18 -17.83 -41.88
N PHE A 798 7.24 -17.62 -40.95
CA PHE A 798 6.69 -16.30 -40.62
C PHE A 798 7.75 -15.33 -40.09
N ILE A 799 8.54 -15.75 -39.10
CA ILE A 799 9.59 -14.94 -38.47
C ILE A 799 10.62 -14.48 -39.49
N LYS A 800 11.10 -15.38 -40.37
CA LYS A 800 12.07 -15.00 -41.40
C LYS A 800 11.49 -14.03 -42.41
N SER A 801 10.24 -14.26 -42.82
CA SER A 801 9.57 -13.37 -43.78
C SER A 801 9.28 -11.98 -43.19
N SER A 802 8.91 -11.87 -41.91
CA SER A 802 8.70 -10.58 -41.26
C SER A 802 9.98 -9.74 -41.18
N ILE A 803 11.10 -10.39 -40.85
CA ILE A 803 12.43 -9.75 -40.85
C ILE A 803 12.82 -9.29 -42.26
N GLU A 804 12.62 -10.13 -43.28
CA GLU A 804 12.91 -9.81 -44.68
C GLU A 804 12.13 -8.57 -45.14
N VAL A 805 10.82 -8.54 -44.90
CA VAL A 805 9.96 -7.39 -45.23
C VAL A 805 10.38 -6.14 -44.48
N ALA A 806 10.62 -6.24 -43.17
CA ALA A 806 11.03 -5.10 -42.35
C ALA A 806 12.30 -4.44 -42.91
N ARG A 807 13.30 -5.26 -43.25
CA ARG A 807 14.57 -4.77 -43.80
C ARG A 807 14.43 -4.26 -45.23
N LYS A 808 13.67 -4.95 -46.09
CA LYS A 808 13.44 -4.55 -47.49
C LYS A 808 12.78 -3.17 -47.58
N TYR A 809 11.77 -2.91 -46.76
CA TYR A 809 10.99 -1.67 -46.79
C TYR A 809 11.39 -0.65 -45.71
N LYS A 810 12.51 -0.88 -45.00
CA LYS A 810 13.12 0.03 -44.03
C LYS A 810 12.22 0.37 -42.83
N PHE A 811 11.49 -0.61 -42.33
CA PHE A 811 10.84 -0.52 -41.03
C PHE A 811 11.86 -0.73 -39.89
N ASP A 812 11.56 -0.14 -38.74
CA ASP A 812 12.34 -0.26 -37.51
C ASP A 812 11.88 -1.44 -36.63
N GLY A 813 10.77 -2.09 -36.99
CA GLY A 813 10.25 -3.25 -36.29
C GLY A 813 8.91 -3.71 -36.84
N PHE A 814 8.25 -4.55 -36.05
CA PHE A 814 6.93 -5.10 -36.37
C PHE A 814 6.10 -5.27 -35.10
N ASP A 815 4.79 -5.26 -35.31
CA ASP A 815 3.76 -5.38 -34.29
C ASP A 815 2.86 -6.57 -34.63
N LEU A 816 2.56 -7.42 -33.65
CA LEU A 816 1.63 -8.53 -33.84
C LEU A 816 0.26 -8.17 -33.30
N ASP A 817 -0.73 -8.17 -34.19
CA ASP A 817 -2.13 -7.92 -33.85
C ASP A 817 -2.96 -9.18 -34.09
N TRP A 818 -2.75 -10.16 -33.21
CA TRP A 818 -3.52 -11.42 -33.21
C TRP A 818 -4.77 -11.22 -32.35
N GLU A 819 -5.91 -11.01 -33.01
CA GLU A 819 -7.22 -10.85 -32.37
C GLU A 819 -8.12 -12.09 -32.56
N PHE A 820 -8.29 -12.96 -31.57
CA PHE A 820 -7.43 -13.16 -30.41
C PHE A 820 -6.98 -14.63 -30.36
N PRO A 821 -5.86 -14.99 -29.69
CA PRO A 821 -5.57 -16.38 -29.33
C PRO A 821 -6.84 -17.02 -28.76
N GLN A 822 -7.27 -18.20 -29.22
CA GLN A 822 -8.63 -18.70 -28.95
C GLN A 822 -8.73 -19.58 -27.72
N ASN A 823 -7.62 -20.21 -27.33
CA ASN A 823 -7.56 -21.20 -26.25
C ASN A 823 -6.17 -21.17 -25.56
N ASN A 824 -6.00 -21.97 -24.51
CA ASN A 824 -4.73 -22.06 -23.78
C ASN A 824 -3.56 -22.54 -24.66
N LYS A 825 -3.84 -23.38 -25.66
CA LYS A 825 -2.81 -23.85 -26.60
C LYS A 825 -2.28 -22.70 -27.47
N ASP A 826 -3.15 -21.81 -27.91
CA ASP A 826 -2.74 -20.60 -28.63
C ASP A 826 -1.90 -19.67 -27.73
N MET A 827 -2.21 -19.58 -26.43
CA MET A 827 -1.39 -18.80 -25.48
C MET A 827 0.02 -19.38 -25.29
N GLU A 828 0.14 -20.70 -25.18
CA GLU A 828 1.46 -21.38 -25.18
C GLU A 828 2.21 -21.12 -26.49
N ASN A 829 1.53 -21.29 -27.63
CA ASN A 829 2.13 -21.08 -28.95
C ASN A 829 2.55 -19.62 -29.15
N PHE A 830 1.78 -18.66 -28.63
CA PHE A 830 2.15 -17.24 -28.60
C PHE A 830 3.44 -17.03 -27.80
N ALA A 831 3.55 -17.63 -26.60
CA ALA A 831 4.76 -17.53 -25.78
C ALA A 831 6.01 -18.05 -26.52
N ILE A 832 5.87 -19.16 -27.24
CA ILE A 832 6.95 -19.77 -28.02
C ILE A 832 7.29 -18.91 -29.24
N LEU A 833 6.27 -18.43 -29.96
CA LEU A 833 6.43 -17.55 -31.12
C LEU A 833 7.24 -16.31 -30.78
N VAL A 834 6.85 -15.54 -29.76
CA VAL A 834 7.56 -14.29 -29.43
C VAL A 834 8.99 -14.55 -28.96
N ASN A 835 9.24 -15.68 -28.30
CA ASN A 835 10.58 -16.10 -27.91
C ASN A 835 11.46 -16.43 -29.13
N GLU A 836 10.99 -17.30 -30.02
CA GLU A 836 11.71 -17.64 -31.27
C GLU A 836 11.91 -16.40 -32.15
N TRP A 837 10.93 -15.51 -32.19
CA TRP A 837 11.01 -14.25 -32.95
C TRP A 837 12.13 -13.35 -32.42
N ARG A 838 12.20 -13.16 -31.09
CA ARG A 838 13.27 -12.37 -30.47
C ARG A 838 14.64 -12.99 -30.71
N VAL A 839 14.76 -14.32 -30.68
CA VAL A 839 16.02 -15.03 -30.95
C VAL A 839 16.49 -14.78 -32.39
N GLU A 840 15.64 -14.96 -33.38
CA GLU A 840 16.02 -14.74 -34.79
C GLU A 840 16.30 -13.27 -35.10
N VAL A 841 15.59 -12.33 -34.47
CA VAL A 841 15.89 -10.89 -34.57
C VAL A 841 17.26 -10.55 -33.99
N LYS A 842 17.63 -11.11 -32.83
CA LYS A 842 18.99 -10.93 -32.26
C LYS A 842 20.05 -11.50 -33.20
N LYS A 843 19.79 -12.67 -33.78
CA LYS A 843 20.68 -13.34 -34.73
C LYS A 843 20.86 -12.52 -36.01
N GLU A 844 19.80 -11.97 -36.58
CA GLU A 844 19.88 -11.11 -37.77
C GLU A 844 20.63 -9.81 -37.49
N SER A 845 20.36 -9.18 -36.34
CA SER A 845 21.05 -7.96 -35.89
C SER A 845 22.56 -8.19 -35.80
N LEU A 846 22.99 -9.28 -35.15
CA LEU A 846 24.40 -9.66 -35.04
C LEU A 846 25.03 -9.97 -36.41
N ALA A 847 24.32 -10.70 -37.28
CA ALA A 847 24.83 -11.08 -38.60
C ALA A 847 24.98 -9.89 -39.55
N THR A 848 24.07 -8.92 -39.50
CA THR A 848 24.03 -7.78 -40.42
C THR A 848 24.67 -6.51 -39.84
N LYS A 849 24.98 -6.49 -38.53
CA LYS A 849 25.42 -5.32 -37.76
C LYS A 849 24.45 -4.13 -37.82
N ARG A 850 23.17 -4.39 -38.10
CA ARG A 850 22.11 -3.39 -38.10
C ARG A 850 21.46 -3.32 -36.72
N PRO A 851 20.85 -2.18 -36.33
CA PRO A 851 20.08 -2.10 -35.10
C PRO A 851 19.00 -3.18 -35.04
N GLN A 852 18.81 -3.74 -33.85
CA GLN A 852 17.79 -4.76 -33.61
C GLN A 852 16.39 -4.23 -33.98
N LEU A 853 15.58 -5.04 -34.66
CA LEU A 853 14.19 -4.72 -34.94
C LEU A 853 13.35 -4.75 -33.65
N LEU A 854 12.44 -3.80 -33.52
CA LEU A 854 11.45 -3.78 -32.44
C LEU A 854 10.40 -4.88 -32.68
N ILE A 855 9.93 -5.48 -31.58
CA ILE A 855 8.85 -6.48 -31.56
C ILE A 855 7.82 -6.03 -30.53
N THR A 856 6.63 -5.68 -31.00
CA THR A 856 5.50 -5.28 -30.15
C THR A 856 4.29 -6.15 -30.44
N ALA A 857 3.25 -6.05 -29.61
CA ALA A 857 1.98 -6.69 -29.89
C ALA A 857 0.81 -5.83 -29.41
N ALA A 858 -0.26 -5.76 -30.19
CA ALA A 858 -1.57 -5.35 -29.72
C ALA A 858 -2.20 -6.51 -28.96
N VAL A 859 -2.74 -6.22 -27.78
CA VAL A 859 -3.32 -7.24 -26.89
C VAL A 859 -4.62 -6.74 -26.27
N TYR A 860 -5.39 -7.72 -25.80
CA TYR A 860 -6.65 -7.48 -25.11
C TYR A 860 -6.49 -6.55 -23.89
N PHE A 861 -7.57 -5.84 -23.54
CA PHE A 861 -7.57 -4.85 -22.46
C PHE A 861 -7.19 -5.45 -21.08
N SER A 862 -7.44 -6.74 -20.89
CA SER A 862 -7.18 -7.52 -19.67
C SER A 862 -6.19 -8.64 -19.96
N VAL A 863 -5.43 -9.06 -18.95
CA VAL A 863 -4.54 -10.23 -19.08
C VAL A 863 -5.33 -11.51 -19.28
N ASP A 864 -6.54 -11.56 -18.70
CA ASP A 864 -7.47 -12.67 -18.73
C ASP A 864 -8.63 -12.40 -19.70
N PHE A 865 -9.01 -13.42 -20.48
CA PHE A 865 -10.19 -13.40 -21.33
C PHE A 865 -11.38 -14.03 -20.60
N PHE A 866 -12.39 -13.22 -20.29
CA PHE A 866 -13.58 -13.65 -19.55
C PHE A 866 -14.91 -13.17 -20.14
N LEU A 867 -14.89 -12.30 -21.15
CA LEU A 867 -16.12 -11.77 -21.76
C LEU A 867 -16.72 -12.72 -22.81
N TRP A 868 -15.89 -13.53 -23.48
CA TRP A 868 -16.32 -14.53 -24.45
C TRP A 868 -15.25 -15.60 -24.69
N GLY A 869 -15.71 -16.77 -25.15
CA GLY A 869 -14.85 -17.93 -25.42
C GLY A 869 -14.35 -18.60 -24.14
N GLU A 870 -13.35 -19.47 -24.30
CA GLU A 870 -12.74 -20.19 -23.18
C GLU A 870 -11.83 -19.28 -22.34
N PHE A 871 -11.86 -19.45 -21.02
CA PHE A 871 -10.96 -18.73 -20.12
C PHE A 871 -9.49 -19.07 -20.42
N ARG A 872 -8.67 -18.03 -20.53
CA ARG A 872 -7.26 -18.10 -20.89
C ARG A 872 -6.57 -16.79 -20.56
N SER A 873 -5.25 -16.85 -20.36
CA SER A 873 -4.46 -15.72 -19.90
C SER A 873 -3.19 -15.56 -20.74
N TYR A 874 -2.76 -14.32 -20.95
CA TYR A 874 -1.51 -14.06 -21.66
C TYR A 874 -0.27 -14.53 -20.87
N PRO A 875 0.79 -15.02 -21.54
CA PRO A 875 2.02 -15.49 -20.90
C PRO A 875 2.95 -14.32 -20.53
N VAL A 876 2.62 -13.60 -19.45
CA VAL A 876 3.32 -12.39 -18.99
C VAL A 876 4.85 -12.55 -18.88
N PRO A 877 5.40 -13.64 -18.32
CA PRO A 877 6.85 -13.82 -18.27
C PRO A 877 7.51 -13.84 -19.65
N SER A 878 6.87 -14.47 -20.66
CA SER A 878 7.40 -14.50 -22.03
C SER A 878 7.29 -13.12 -22.68
N ILE A 879 6.19 -12.40 -22.45
CA ILE A 879 6.00 -11.01 -22.93
C ILE A 879 7.11 -10.12 -22.37
N ASN A 880 7.32 -10.14 -21.05
CA ASN A 880 8.35 -9.36 -20.38
C ASN A 880 9.76 -9.67 -20.91
N LYS A 881 10.05 -10.91 -21.27
CA LYS A 881 11.35 -11.31 -21.80
C LYS A 881 11.55 -10.90 -23.26
N ASN A 882 10.50 -11.00 -24.09
CA ASN A 882 10.67 -11.07 -25.55
C ASN A 882 10.10 -9.89 -26.33
N LEU A 883 9.12 -9.16 -25.81
CA LEU A 883 8.54 -7.99 -26.50
C LEU A 883 9.16 -6.69 -25.98
N ASP A 884 9.31 -5.68 -26.83
CA ASP A 884 9.76 -4.35 -26.41
C ASP A 884 8.67 -3.68 -25.56
N TRP A 885 7.41 -3.77 -25.98
CA TRP A 885 6.21 -3.43 -25.21
C TRP A 885 4.96 -4.06 -25.83
N ILE A 886 3.83 -3.94 -25.13
CA ILE A 886 2.49 -4.31 -25.59
C ILE A 886 1.57 -3.08 -25.63
N ASN A 887 0.73 -3.01 -26.66
CA ASN A 887 -0.31 -1.99 -26.83
C ASN A 887 -1.63 -2.55 -26.29
N LEU A 888 -2.04 -2.10 -25.11
CA LEU A 888 -3.27 -2.56 -24.45
C LEU A 888 -4.49 -1.86 -25.08
N MET A 889 -5.38 -2.62 -25.70
CA MET A 889 -6.55 -2.06 -26.40
C MET A 889 -7.64 -1.68 -25.40
N PHE A 890 -7.53 -0.51 -24.80
CA PHE A 890 -8.45 -0.01 -23.78
C PHE A 890 -9.67 0.71 -24.35
N TYR A 891 -10.36 0.04 -25.28
CA TYR A 891 -11.53 0.52 -26.00
C TYR A 891 -12.35 -0.66 -26.50
N ASP A 892 -13.46 -0.39 -27.20
CA ASP A 892 -14.43 -1.39 -27.65
C ASP A 892 -15.07 -2.24 -26.54
N TYR A 893 -15.31 -1.63 -25.38
CA TYR A 893 -16.05 -2.24 -24.27
C TYR A 893 -17.54 -2.41 -24.57
N HIS A 894 -18.09 -1.46 -25.34
CA HIS A 894 -19.48 -1.44 -25.76
C HIS A 894 -19.54 -0.98 -27.22
N GLY A 895 -20.44 -1.57 -28.02
CA GLY A 895 -20.59 -1.21 -29.43
C GLY A 895 -21.85 -1.81 -30.05
N SER A 896 -21.85 -1.89 -31.39
CA SER A 896 -23.01 -2.32 -32.18
C SER A 896 -23.46 -3.77 -31.96
N TRP A 897 -22.64 -4.60 -31.33
CA TRP A 897 -22.99 -5.98 -30.94
C TRP A 897 -23.96 -6.06 -29.74
N ASP A 898 -24.15 -4.96 -28.99
CA ASP A 898 -25.20 -4.83 -27.98
C ASP A 898 -25.96 -3.52 -28.19
N THR A 899 -27.11 -3.61 -28.86
CA THR A 899 -27.96 -2.46 -29.15
C THR A 899 -29.04 -2.23 -28.10
N SER A 900 -29.01 -2.94 -26.97
CA SER A 900 -30.06 -2.83 -25.94
C SER A 900 -29.92 -1.56 -25.09
N ALA A 901 -28.69 -1.09 -24.89
CA ALA A 901 -28.38 0.12 -24.15
C ALA A 901 -27.11 0.81 -24.66
N THR A 902 -27.02 2.12 -24.48
CA THR A 902 -25.81 2.91 -24.78
C THR A 902 -24.68 2.60 -23.80
N GLY A 903 -23.43 2.77 -24.20
CA GLY A 903 -22.28 2.45 -23.35
C GLY A 903 -21.04 3.32 -23.62
N ALA A 904 -20.23 3.51 -22.58
CA ALA A 904 -18.93 4.18 -22.70
C ALA A 904 -17.90 3.21 -23.29
N GLN A 905 -17.71 3.26 -24.62
CA GLN A 905 -16.90 2.28 -25.36
C GLN A 905 -15.42 2.20 -24.92
N ALA A 906 -14.91 3.21 -24.23
CA ALA A 906 -13.55 3.23 -23.69
C ALA A 906 -13.51 3.73 -22.23
N ALA A 907 -14.45 3.34 -21.37
CA ALA A 907 -14.49 3.80 -19.98
C ALA A 907 -13.15 3.59 -19.22
N LEU A 908 -12.60 4.67 -18.61
CA LEU A 908 -11.44 4.55 -17.73
C LEU A 908 -11.79 3.76 -16.47
N PHE A 909 -12.94 4.11 -15.87
CA PHE A 909 -13.48 3.47 -14.69
C PHE A 909 -14.89 2.96 -14.98
N ASP A 910 -15.25 1.83 -14.40
CA ASP A 910 -16.63 1.37 -14.33
C ASP A 910 -16.85 0.71 -12.97
N THR A 911 -17.77 1.24 -12.16
CA THR A 911 -18.08 0.69 -10.84
C THR A 911 -19.10 -0.44 -10.89
N LYS A 912 -19.71 -0.68 -12.07
CA LYS A 912 -20.78 -1.67 -12.25
C LYS A 912 -20.28 -2.93 -12.95
N SER A 913 -19.10 -2.91 -13.55
CA SER A 913 -18.54 -4.05 -14.28
C SER A 913 -17.01 -4.09 -14.23
N ASN A 914 -16.44 -5.22 -14.64
CA ASN A 914 -15.00 -5.39 -14.83
C ASN A 914 -14.52 -4.94 -16.21
N VAL A 915 -15.36 -4.24 -16.98
CA VAL A 915 -15.05 -3.82 -18.36
C VAL A 915 -14.63 -2.36 -18.36
N SER A 916 -13.41 -2.11 -17.88
CA SER A 916 -12.82 -0.77 -17.83
C SER A 916 -11.31 -0.80 -17.98
N THR A 917 -10.74 0.33 -18.37
CA THR A 917 -9.29 0.51 -18.51
C THR A 917 -8.55 0.28 -17.18
N SER A 918 -9.07 0.82 -16.07
CA SER A 918 -8.43 0.67 -14.76
C SER A 918 -8.42 -0.77 -14.28
N TYR A 919 -9.52 -1.50 -14.50
CA TYR A 919 -9.59 -2.92 -14.18
C TYR A 919 -8.58 -3.70 -15.03
N GLY A 920 -8.65 -3.57 -16.35
CA GLY A 920 -7.79 -4.27 -17.29
C GLY A 920 -6.30 -4.04 -17.00
N LEU A 921 -5.89 -2.79 -16.82
CA LEU A 921 -4.53 -2.44 -16.46
C LEU A 921 -4.09 -3.10 -15.14
N SER A 922 -4.96 -3.10 -14.13
CA SER A 922 -4.65 -3.73 -12.83
C SER A 922 -4.40 -5.22 -12.95
N THR A 923 -5.10 -5.92 -13.85
CA THR A 923 -4.90 -7.36 -14.07
C THR A 923 -3.52 -7.66 -14.67
N TRP A 924 -3.10 -6.87 -15.67
CA TRP A 924 -1.77 -6.98 -16.27
C TRP A 924 -0.65 -6.73 -15.24
N ILE A 925 -0.80 -5.70 -14.40
CA ILE A 925 0.17 -5.39 -13.34
C ILE A 925 0.22 -6.50 -12.30
N LYS A 926 -0.94 -7.00 -11.84
CA LYS A 926 -1.01 -8.10 -10.86
C LYS A 926 -0.40 -9.40 -11.39
N ALA A 927 -0.52 -9.65 -12.69
CA ALA A 927 0.11 -10.79 -13.36
C ALA A 927 1.63 -10.63 -13.58
N GLY A 928 2.23 -9.52 -13.11
CA GLY A 928 3.67 -9.26 -13.16
C GLY A 928 4.16 -8.55 -14.41
N ALA A 929 3.28 -7.92 -15.21
CA ALA A 929 3.71 -7.20 -16.41
C ALA A 929 4.49 -5.94 -16.02
N LEU A 930 5.66 -5.74 -16.65
CA LEU A 930 6.49 -4.57 -16.37
C LEU A 930 5.79 -3.31 -16.87
N ARG A 931 5.54 -2.33 -15.98
CA ARG A 931 4.90 -1.05 -16.33
C ARG A 931 5.63 -0.32 -17.49
N SER A 932 6.96 -0.47 -17.54
CA SER A 932 7.82 0.02 -18.63
C SER A 932 7.65 -0.68 -19.98
N LYS A 933 6.77 -1.68 -20.07
CA LYS A 933 6.37 -2.41 -21.28
C LYS A 933 4.88 -2.29 -21.59
N LEU A 934 4.12 -1.52 -20.81
CA LEU A 934 2.69 -1.32 -21.03
C LEU A 934 2.46 0.03 -21.73
N ILE A 935 1.70 0.00 -22.81
CA ILE A 935 1.24 1.18 -23.54
C ILE A 935 -0.27 1.29 -23.44
N MET A 936 -0.77 2.46 -23.04
CA MET A 936 -2.20 2.75 -23.02
C MET A 936 -2.72 2.98 -24.44
N GLY A 937 -3.49 2.03 -24.97
CA GLY A 937 -4.23 2.21 -26.22
C GLY A 937 -5.44 3.11 -26.03
N LEU A 938 -5.66 4.03 -26.97
CA LEU A 938 -6.78 4.98 -26.95
C LEU A 938 -7.46 5.04 -28.33
N PRO A 939 -8.79 5.13 -28.40
CA PRO A 939 -9.51 5.22 -29.66
C PRO A 939 -9.54 6.68 -30.16
N LEU A 940 -9.42 6.86 -31.47
CA LEU A 940 -9.71 8.10 -32.21
C LEU A 940 -11.04 7.96 -32.99
N TYR A 941 -11.99 7.26 -32.38
CA TYR A 941 -13.32 6.99 -32.90
C TYR A 941 -14.29 6.78 -31.72
N GLY A 942 -15.58 6.74 -32.03
CA GLY A 942 -16.66 6.43 -31.11
C GLY A 942 -17.55 5.33 -31.64
N ARG A 943 -18.33 4.74 -30.73
CA ARG A 943 -19.36 3.75 -31.04
C ARG A 943 -20.74 4.40 -30.92
N THR A 944 -21.71 3.98 -31.72
CA THR A 944 -22.97 4.70 -31.89
C THR A 944 -24.20 3.83 -31.74
N TRP A 945 -25.26 4.44 -31.20
CA TRP A 945 -26.55 3.82 -30.93
C TRP A 945 -27.69 4.71 -31.41
N LYS A 946 -28.83 4.06 -31.66
CA LYS A 946 -30.13 4.70 -31.84
C LYS A 946 -30.93 4.57 -30.55
N LEU A 947 -31.11 5.68 -29.84
CA LEU A 947 -31.90 5.77 -28.61
C LEU A 947 -33.35 5.36 -28.85
N LYS A 948 -33.93 4.69 -27.85
CA LYS A 948 -35.37 4.41 -27.79
C LYS A 948 -36.19 5.67 -27.55
N ASP A 949 -35.70 6.53 -26.65
CA ASP A 949 -36.29 7.81 -26.29
C ASP A 949 -35.17 8.86 -26.25
N PRO A 950 -35.23 9.92 -27.09
CA PRO A 950 -34.20 10.96 -27.11
C PRO A 950 -34.12 11.78 -25.79
N ASN A 951 -35.12 11.70 -24.90
CA ASN A 951 -35.08 12.37 -23.60
C ASN A 951 -34.36 11.56 -22.52
N VAL A 952 -34.03 10.29 -22.80
CA VAL A 952 -33.25 9.42 -21.92
C VAL A 952 -31.92 9.16 -22.62
N ASP A 953 -30.94 10.00 -22.34
CA ASP A 953 -29.76 10.16 -23.20
C ASP A 953 -28.41 9.91 -22.51
N GLY A 954 -28.43 9.45 -21.25
CA GLY A 954 -27.23 9.10 -20.49
C GLY A 954 -26.56 7.80 -20.95
N ILE A 955 -25.42 7.48 -20.34
CA ILE A 955 -24.79 6.16 -20.48
C ILE A 955 -25.71 5.10 -19.84
N GLY A 956 -25.95 4.00 -20.55
CA GLY A 956 -26.91 2.97 -20.17
C GLY A 956 -28.35 3.28 -20.57
N ALA A 957 -28.58 4.32 -21.36
CA ALA A 957 -29.91 4.64 -21.89
C ALA A 957 -30.41 3.53 -22.82
N PRO A 958 -31.69 3.16 -22.77
CA PRO A 958 -32.25 2.15 -23.66
C PRO A 958 -32.09 2.54 -25.14
N ALA A 959 -31.56 1.62 -25.94
CA ALA A 959 -31.37 1.76 -27.38
C ALA A 959 -32.19 0.71 -28.14
N VAL A 960 -32.43 0.97 -29.42
CA VAL A 960 -33.23 0.11 -30.33
C VAL A 960 -32.49 -0.28 -31.59
N GLY A 961 -31.22 0.12 -31.72
CA GLY A 961 -30.42 -0.20 -32.88
C GLY A 961 -29.10 0.52 -32.91
N VAL A 962 -28.37 0.29 -34.00
CA VAL A 962 -27.09 0.94 -34.30
C VAL A 962 -27.34 2.39 -34.71
N GLY A 963 -26.46 3.29 -34.26
CA GLY A 963 -26.50 4.71 -34.58
C GLY A 963 -25.87 5.05 -35.94
N PRO A 964 -25.57 6.33 -36.19
CA PRO A 964 -24.90 6.76 -37.42
C PRO A 964 -23.46 6.23 -37.53
N GLY A 965 -22.94 6.15 -38.75
CA GLY A 965 -21.58 5.67 -39.04
C GLY A 965 -21.53 4.25 -39.56
N ASP A 966 -20.34 3.83 -39.99
CA ASP A 966 -20.12 2.51 -40.58
C ASP A 966 -20.15 1.44 -39.48
N GLU A 967 -21.09 0.51 -39.57
CA GLU A 967 -21.39 -0.50 -38.55
C GLU A 967 -21.46 0.04 -37.10
N GLY A 968 -21.93 1.28 -36.94
CA GLY A 968 -22.02 1.93 -35.64
C GLY A 968 -20.73 2.59 -35.17
N THR A 969 -19.86 2.99 -36.09
CA THR A 969 -18.55 3.58 -35.80
C THR A 969 -18.42 4.92 -36.51
N LEU A 970 -17.97 5.94 -35.77
CA LEU A 970 -17.60 7.23 -36.34
C LEU A 970 -16.19 7.60 -35.86
N THR A 971 -15.31 8.00 -36.77
CA THR A 971 -14.01 8.58 -36.41
C THR A 971 -14.21 9.88 -35.63
N TYR A 972 -13.25 10.29 -34.79
CA TYR A 972 -13.36 11.54 -34.03
C TYR A 972 -13.64 12.76 -34.93
N ARG A 973 -13.05 12.78 -36.14
CA ARG A 973 -13.34 13.76 -37.18
C ARG A 973 -14.80 13.77 -37.63
N GLU A 974 -15.38 12.61 -37.86
CA GLU A 974 -16.79 12.49 -38.23
C GLU A 974 -17.71 12.83 -37.06
N ILE A 975 -17.31 12.54 -35.81
CA ILE A 975 -18.04 12.93 -34.60
C ILE A 975 -18.06 14.45 -34.47
N GLU A 976 -16.93 15.14 -34.65
CA GLU A 976 -16.91 16.60 -34.61
C GLU A 976 -17.74 17.21 -35.73
N LYS A 977 -17.68 16.65 -36.95
CA LYS A 977 -18.55 17.07 -38.06
C LYS A 977 -20.03 16.85 -37.73
N PHE A 978 -20.38 15.68 -37.19
CA PHE A 978 -21.73 15.35 -36.75
C PHE A 978 -22.23 16.34 -35.70
N ASN A 979 -21.39 16.67 -34.71
CA ASN A 979 -21.73 17.62 -33.65
C ASN A 979 -22.03 19.01 -34.21
N GLU A 980 -21.21 19.48 -35.16
CA GLU A 980 -21.38 20.77 -35.83
C GLU A 980 -22.66 20.80 -36.70
N GLU A 981 -22.86 19.79 -37.55
CA GLU A 981 -23.99 19.75 -38.50
C GLU A 981 -25.35 19.56 -37.82
N ASN A 982 -25.38 18.86 -36.67
CA ASN A 982 -26.62 18.49 -35.99
C ASN A 982 -26.85 19.27 -34.69
N ASN A 983 -25.98 20.24 -34.36
CA ASN A 983 -25.98 20.97 -33.09
C ASN A 983 -26.10 20.02 -31.88
N ALA A 984 -25.28 18.97 -31.88
CA ALA A 984 -25.39 17.89 -30.91
C ALA A 984 -25.02 18.34 -29.50
N LYS A 985 -25.73 17.81 -28.49
CA LYS A 985 -25.38 17.96 -27.09
C LYS A 985 -24.19 17.06 -26.78
N VAL A 986 -23.03 17.65 -26.54
CA VAL A 986 -21.81 16.93 -26.11
C VAL A 986 -21.72 16.94 -24.58
N VAL A 987 -21.60 15.77 -23.98
CA VAL A 987 -21.57 15.58 -22.53
C VAL A 987 -20.31 14.82 -22.14
N TYR A 988 -19.57 15.37 -21.18
CA TYR A 988 -18.47 14.67 -20.52
C TYR A 988 -19.01 13.93 -19.30
N ASP A 989 -18.80 12.61 -19.23
CA ASP A 989 -19.16 11.79 -18.08
C ASP A 989 -17.94 11.56 -17.18
N SER A 990 -17.99 12.15 -15.99
CA SER A 990 -16.88 12.07 -15.02
C SER A 990 -16.76 10.72 -14.32
N ALA A 991 -17.83 9.91 -14.30
CA ALA A 991 -17.84 8.61 -13.65
C ALA A 991 -17.02 7.59 -14.46
N THR A 992 -17.25 7.56 -15.78
CA THR A 992 -16.52 6.69 -16.72
C THR A 992 -15.28 7.34 -17.32
N VAL A 993 -15.12 8.66 -17.17
CA VAL A 993 -14.07 9.46 -17.83
C VAL A 993 -14.13 9.22 -19.35
N SER A 994 -15.30 9.51 -19.92
CA SER A 994 -15.58 9.42 -21.35
C SER A 994 -16.46 10.61 -21.78
N ALA A 995 -16.70 10.74 -23.08
CA ALA A 995 -17.63 11.71 -23.62
C ALA A 995 -18.71 11.02 -24.46
N TYR A 996 -19.86 11.66 -24.60
CA TYR A 996 -20.87 11.24 -25.56
C TYR A 996 -21.59 12.43 -26.19
N SER A 997 -22.06 12.24 -27.42
CA SER A 997 -22.85 13.21 -28.17
C SER A 997 -24.26 12.70 -28.41
N VAL A 998 -25.24 13.61 -28.35
CA VAL A 998 -26.65 13.30 -28.56
C VAL A 998 -27.26 14.31 -29.54
N ALA A 999 -27.89 13.82 -30.60
CA ALA A 999 -28.74 14.64 -31.48
C ALA A 999 -29.93 13.82 -31.98
N GLY A 1000 -31.15 14.24 -31.60
CA GLY A 1000 -32.35 13.44 -31.82
C GLY A 1000 -32.20 12.06 -31.19
N THR A 1001 -32.41 10.99 -31.96
CA THR A 1001 -32.22 9.61 -31.48
C THR A 1001 -30.80 9.09 -31.64
N SER A 1002 -29.87 9.86 -32.21
CA SER A 1002 -28.49 9.42 -32.38
C SER A 1002 -27.69 9.67 -31.10
N TRP A 1003 -27.00 8.64 -30.62
CA TRP A 1003 -26.10 8.69 -29.47
C TRP A 1003 -24.73 8.14 -29.85
N ILE A 1004 -23.66 8.84 -29.48
CA ILE A 1004 -22.28 8.50 -29.89
C ILE A 1004 -21.40 8.57 -28.65
N GLY A 1005 -20.81 7.45 -28.22
CA GLY A 1005 -19.86 7.40 -27.11
C GLY A 1005 -18.41 7.39 -27.61
N PHE A 1006 -17.57 8.28 -27.11
CA PHE A 1006 -16.21 8.49 -27.60
C PHE A 1006 -15.27 9.09 -26.54
N ASP A 1007 -14.02 9.34 -26.94
CA ASP A 1007 -13.03 10.07 -26.15
C ASP A 1007 -12.81 11.48 -26.70
N ASP A 1008 -12.93 12.49 -25.84
CA ASP A 1008 -12.64 13.88 -26.16
C ASP A 1008 -11.29 14.33 -25.58
N THR A 1009 -10.94 15.60 -25.74
CA THR A 1009 -9.68 16.14 -25.22
C THR A 1009 -9.57 16.01 -23.69
N ASN A 1010 -10.67 16.13 -22.96
CA ASN A 1010 -10.68 16.07 -21.50
C ASN A 1010 -10.54 14.63 -20.99
N SER A 1011 -11.28 13.68 -21.58
CA SER A 1011 -11.15 12.27 -21.22
C SER A 1011 -9.77 11.72 -21.56
N VAL A 1012 -9.22 12.05 -22.74
CA VAL A 1012 -7.86 11.66 -23.13
C VAL A 1012 -6.81 12.24 -22.19
N ALA A 1013 -6.86 13.53 -21.87
CA ALA A 1013 -5.92 14.13 -20.93
C ALA A 1013 -5.93 13.42 -19.57
N ARG A 1014 -7.11 13.09 -19.04
CA ARG A 1014 -7.25 12.39 -17.76
C ARG A 1014 -6.76 10.96 -17.79
N LYS A 1015 -7.04 10.22 -18.87
CA LYS A 1015 -6.52 8.87 -19.07
C LYS A 1015 -5.01 8.85 -19.13
N LEU A 1016 -4.40 9.83 -19.80
CA LEU A 1016 -2.96 9.94 -19.89
C LEU A 1016 -2.31 10.31 -18.55
N HIS A 1017 -2.91 11.22 -17.77
CA HIS A 1017 -2.45 11.47 -16.40
C HIS A 1017 -2.54 10.21 -15.52
N TYR A 1018 -3.60 9.41 -15.68
CA TYR A 1018 -3.71 8.13 -15.01
C TYR A 1018 -2.60 7.17 -15.46
N ALA A 1019 -2.35 7.00 -16.77
CA ALA A 1019 -1.25 6.19 -17.29
C ALA A 1019 0.12 6.63 -16.75
N GLN A 1020 0.38 7.93 -16.66
CA GLN A 1020 1.61 8.46 -16.06
C GLN A 1020 1.69 8.16 -14.57
N SER A 1021 0.61 8.31 -13.81
CA SER A 1021 0.58 7.94 -12.38
C SER A 1021 0.84 6.44 -12.16
N GLN A 1022 0.49 5.61 -13.15
CA GLN A 1022 0.75 4.18 -13.17
C GLN A 1022 2.12 3.84 -13.79
N ARG A 1023 2.93 4.85 -14.14
CA ARG A 1023 4.29 4.73 -14.72
C ARG A 1023 4.35 3.89 -15.99
N LEU A 1024 3.34 4.00 -16.84
CA LEU A 1024 3.32 3.30 -18.12
C LEU A 1024 4.38 3.88 -19.09
N ARG A 1025 4.82 3.08 -20.07
CA ARG A 1025 5.84 3.48 -21.05
C ARG A 1025 5.37 4.61 -21.98
N GLY A 1026 4.06 4.75 -22.15
CA GLY A 1026 3.49 5.64 -23.15
C GLY A 1026 2.02 5.36 -23.47
N TYR A 1027 1.59 5.91 -24.61
CA TYR A 1027 0.24 5.73 -25.17
C TYR A 1027 0.31 5.48 -26.67
N CYS A 1028 -0.74 4.85 -27.23
CA CYS A 1028 -0.89 4.63 -28.66
C CYS A 1028 -2.33 4.88 -29.10
N PHE A 1029 -2.53 5.46 -30.29
CA PHE A 1029 -3.86 5.71 -30.84
C PHE A 1029 -4.27 4.74 -31.95
N TRP A 1030 -5.53 4.30 -31.93
CA TRP A 1030 -6.21 3.65 -33.05
C TRP A 1030 -7.38 4.53 -33.55
N ALA A 1031 -7.35 5.15 -34.72
CA ALA A 1031 -6.20 5.28 -35.60
C ALA A 1031 -6.07 6.73 -36.11
N VAL A 1032 -4.85 7.10 -36.49
CA VAL A 1032 -4.39 8.50 -36.67
C VAL A 1032 -5.22 9.32 -37.67
N ALA A 1033 -5.78 8.66 -38.69
CA ALA A 1033 -6.62 9.31 -39.70
C ALA A 1033 -7.94 9.88 -39.13
N GLY A 1034 -8.37 9.36 -37.97
CA GLY A 1034 -9.60 9.77 -37.31
C GLY A 1034 -9.49 11.09 -36.54
N ASP A 1035 -8.29 11.61 -36.28
CA ASP A 1035 -8.12 12.87 -35.53
C ASP A 1035 -8.40 14.08 -36.43
N LYS A 1036 -9.27 15.00 -35.98
CA LYS A 1036 -9.53 16.26 -36.67
C LYS A 1036 -8.57 17.32 -36.12
N ASP A 1037 -7.83 17.94 -37.03
CA ASP A 1037 -6.85 18.99 -36.74
C ASP A 1037 -5.84 18.65 -35.63
N TRP A 1038 -5.51 17.36 -35.48
CA TRP A 1038 -4.60 16.86 -34.44
C TRP A 1038 -5.03 17.22 -33.02
N LYS A 1039 -6.32 17.45 -32.77
CA LYS A 1039 -6.82 18.00 -31.52
C LYS A 1039 -6.58 17.05 -30.36
N ILE A 1040 -6.90 15.77 -30.54
CA ILE A 1040 -6.66 14.73 -29.52
C ILE A 1040 -5.16 14.47 -29.38
N SER A 1041 -4.45 14.34 -30.50
CA SER A 1041 -3.01 14.04 -30.51
C SER A 1041 -2.15 15.14 -29.88
N ARG A 1042 -2.48 16.43 -30.11
CA ARG A 1042 -1.81 17.57 -29.46
C ARG A 1042 -2.06 17.58 -27.96
N THR A 1043 -3.32 17.39 -27.56
CA THR A 1043 -3.69 17.28 -26.14
C THR A 1043 -2.90 16.16 -25.48
N ALA A 1044 -2.82 15.00 -26.12
CA ALA A 1044 -2.09 13.86 -25.58
C ALA A 1044 -0.59 14.12 -25.41
N LYS A 1045 0.04 14.74 -26.41
CA LYS A 1045 1.45 15.13 -26.31
C LYS A 1045 1.70 16.11 -25.17
N GLN A 1046 0.78 17.06 -24.94
CA GLN A 1046 0.86 18.08 -23.89
C GLN A 1046 0.64 17.49 -22.50
N SER A 1047 -0.32 16.58 -22.34
CA SER A 1047 -0.57 15.92 -21.05
C SER A 1047 0.57 15.01 -20.64
N TRP A 1048 1.28 14.41 -21.60
CA TRP A 1048 2.42 13.53 -21.32
C TRP A 1048 3.72 14.28 -21.06
N ILE A 1049 3.82 14.89 -19.87
CA ILE A 1049 5.01 15.55 -19.30
C ILE A 1049 5.95 14.49 -18.69
N ILE A 1050 7.22 14.48 -19.11
CA ILE A 1050 8.25 13.63 -18.51
C ILE A 1050 8.59 14.25 -17.15
N SER A 1051 8.10 13.64 -16.07
CA SER A 1051 8.41 14.03 -14.68
C SER A 1051 9.68 13.37 -14.19
#